data_AF-A0A6J7KMX6-F1
#
_entry.id   AF-A0A6J7KMX6-F1
#
_cell.length_a   1.000
_cell.length_b   1.000
_cell.length_c   1.000
_cell.angle_alpha   90.00
_cell.angle_beta   90.00
_cell.angle_gamma   90.00
#
_symmetry.space_group_name_H-M   'P 1'
#
loop_
_entity.id
_entity.type
_entity.pdbx_description
1 polymer ?
#
loop_
_entity_poly.entity_id
_entity_poly.type
_entity_poly.pdbx_seq_one_letter_code
_entity_poly.pdbx_strand_id
1 'polypeptide(L)'
;MSQYGARGMALEGSSGSQIVRHYYSGTTVAAVPDAFELKVNLLHQQPIVVVRPEAVAAGGGGIEVTVAGLAAVVGGPTDVITVAAGTGVAAGTVIVTRTRAGVASRIGTGASVRIRWAGTRQPGKAGTAATLVNVATSWAGFASSGHRYRYGVIDIATTTAATTKVEVVNQVRLHDEYLLGIAEMSSSWPAAALQAQVLASRTYALARYGSGTARALCACHVDDGGGPYYDQVFAGWVKESGASGTLWRAAVTSTLTNSTTALAILSGGKPITAYYFAASGGATQNSQDVWVSSLAYAKSIDDHWSLDPSVPWSTWLPRLRTQAAVALAFGLADVVRIDLSSRTVAGGVSTATAWSSSGASASIRGETLRSRLSLPSTWVWRAVETASADAATSAVRASQASTSTSTLILLAPIDSPALIAVASNLSVQKGWPLLLTSSAGLPAVTSAELVRRKATRVYIVGTPSEIPDAVLTEVSNIVGIVSRYSGANDTEMSVNIAANVLARPVGTPVMVASASDPVSATLAGAAAAASGRALVLVPGAAVASASVTAFLAAALPSQTYVVGPTSSIADTVLSAMTTGVRVVGSDVPGTSMGVLATLGQIPPGHVILATETGTTSGMLAAPGVPVMVVGTSLSAIATTWLQGGVNSLTVGADVSLAVVTAARRA
;
A
#
# COMPACT_ATOMS: atom_id res chain seq x y z
N MET A 1 -12.41 10.65 -12.64
CA MET A 1 -12.01 11.99 -12.17
C MET A 1 -11.42 11.91 -10.77
N SER A 2 -10.22 12.46 -10.55
CA SER A 2 -9.74 12.69 -9.18
C SER A 2 -10.43 13.92 -8.59
N GLN A 3 -10.89 13.80 -7.34
CA GLN A 3 -11.52 14.91 -6.63
C GLN A 3 -10.49 15.95 -6.20
N TYR A 4 -9.35 15.52 -5.63
CA TYR A 4 -8.27 16.45 -5.28
C TYR A 4 -7.64 17.09 -6.51
N GLY A 5 -7.54 16.37 -7.62
CA GLY A 5 -7.09 16.99 -8.85
C GLY A 5 -8.10 17.95 -9.47
N ALA A 6 -9.41 17.64 -9.41
CA ALA A 6 -10.45 18.62 -9.76
C ALA A 6 -10.36 19.90 -8.90
N ARG A 7 -10.03 19.76 -7.61
CA ARG A 7 -9.75 20.91 -6.73
C ARG A 7 -8.51 21.69 -7.19
N GLY A 8 -7.41 21.01 -7.49
CA GLY A 8 -6.18 21.62 -7.99
C GLY A 8 -6.40 22.42 -9.28
N MET A 9 -7.00 21.78 -10.29
CA MET A 9 -7.39 22.45 -11.54
C MET A 9 -8.30 23.65 -11.32
N ALA A 10 -9.26 23.57 -10.39
CA ALA A 10 -10.15 24.68 -10.08
C ALA A 10 -9.41 25.85 -9.40
N LEU A 11 -8.40 25.57 -8.57
CA LEU A 11 -7.53 26.59 -7.98
C LEU A 11 -6.66 27.29 -9.04
N GLU A 12 -6.35 26.60 -10.13
CA GLU A 12 -5.66 27.16 -11.31
C GLU A 12 -6.61 27.84 -12.31
N GLY A 13 -7.89 27.98 -11.97
CA GLY A 13 -8.86 28.72 -12.78
C GLY A 13 -9.58 27.90 -13.85
N SER A 14 -9.44 26.58 -13.87
CA SER A 14 -10.25 25.72 -14.75
C SER A 14 -11.72 25.75 -14.36
N SER A 15 -12.61 25.85 -15.36
CA SER A 15 -14.06 25.67 -15.17
C SER A 15 -14.44 24.20 -14.94
N GLY A 16 -15.61 23.96 -14.33
CA GLY A 16 -16.10 22.60 -14.11
C GLY A 16 -16.20 21.76 -15.40
N SER A 17 -16.54 22.40 -16.52
CA SER A 17 -16.59 21.74 -17.84
C SER A 17 -15.20 21.40 -18.40
N GLN A 18 -14.17 22.21 -18.13
CA GLN A 18 -12.79 21.88 -18.51
C GLN A 18 -12.26 20.72 -17.67
N ILE A 19 -12.53 20.73 -16.37
CA ILE A 19 -12.12 19.68 -15.43
C ILE A 19 -12.68 18.31 -15.86
N VAL A 20 -13.99 18.20 -16.12
CA VAL A 20 -14.56 16.91 -16.51
C VAL A 20 -14.04 16.43 -17.88
N ARG A 21 -13.80 17.34 -18.83
CA ARG A 21 -13.23 16.98 -20.15
C ARG A 21 -11.77 16.53 -20.07
N HIS A 22 -11.02 17.04 -19.10
CA HIS A 22 -9.66 16.56 -18.79
C HIS A 22 -9.69 15.09 -18.35
N TYR A 23 -10.51 14.76 -17.35
CA TYR A 23 -10.56 13.40 -16.80
C TYR A 23 -11.37 12.39 -17.62
N TYR A 24 -12.30 12.85 -18.45
CA TYR A 24 -13.13 12.01 -19.30
C TYR A 24 -12.84 12.34 -20.77
N SER A 25 -11.74 11.80 -21.30
CA SER A 25 -11.23 12.16 -22.63
C SER A 25 -12.21 11.85 -23.77
N GLY A 26 -12.26 12.71 -24.79
CA GLY A 26 -13.13 12.50 -25.96
C GLY A 26 -14.63 12.62 -25.65
N THR A 27 -15.00 13.21 -24.51
CA THR A 27 -16.39 13.48 -24.14
C THR A 27 -16.79 14.93 -24.37
N THR A 28 -18.10 15.17 -24.42
CA THR A 28 -18.70 16.50 -24.52
C THR A 28 -19.58 16.79 -23.32
N VAL A 29 -19.64 18.04 -22.87
CA VAL A 29 -20.63 18.48 -21.88
C VAL A 29 -21.81 19.10 -22.63
N ALA A 30 -23.00 18.52 -22.48
CA ALA A 30 -24.20 18.97 -23.19
C ALA A 30 -25.45 18.86 -22.31
N ALA A 31 -26.49 19.62 -22.67
CA ALA A 31 -27.77 19.57 -21.98
C ALA A 31 -28.51 18.27 -22.31
N VAL A 32 -29.04 17.59 -21.28
CA VAL A 32 -29.87 16.39 -21.41
C VAL A 32 -31.07 16.47 -20.47
N PRO A 33 -32.20 15.81 -20.80
CA PRO A 33 -33.30 15.65 -19.87
C PRO A 33 -32.87 14.86 -18.63
N ASP A 34 -33.13 15.40 -17.44
CA ASP A 34 -32.82 14.75 -16.15
C ASP A 34 -33.91 14.94 -15.08
N ALA A 35 -35.09 15.46 -15.45
CA ALA A 35 -36.23 15.63 -14.56
C ALA A 35 -37.08 14.35 -14.35
N PHE A 36 -36.43 13.20 -14.17
CA PHE A 36 -37.08 11.93 -13.87
C PHE A 36 -36.87 11.49 -12.41
N GLU A 37 -37.72 10.58 -11.93
CA GLU A 37 -37.64 10.00 -10.58
C GLU A 37 -36.52 8.94 -10.53
N LEU A 38 -35.46 9.24 -9.78
CA LEU A 38 -34.39 8.31 -9.46
C LEU A 38 -34.71 7.56 -8.17
N LYS A 39 -34.41 6.26 -8.13
CA LYS A 39 -34.62 5.39 -6.97
C LYS A 39 -33.28 5.13 -6.30
N VAL A 40 -33.12 5.64 -5.08
CA VAL A 40 -31.90 5.53 -4.29
C VAL A 40 -32.14 4.53 -3.15
N ASN A 41 -31.40 3.43 -3.11
CA ASN A 41 -31.45 2.52 -1.97
C ASN A 41 -30.72 3.16 -0.78
N LEU A 42 -31.42 3.38 0.32
CA LEU A 42 -30.89 3.97 1.55
C LEU A 42 -30.49 2.91 2.59
N LEU A 43 -31.19 1.78 2.60
CA LEU A 43 -30.93 0.68 3.51
C LEU A 43 -31.19 -0.64 2.78
N HIS A 44 -30.13 -1.42 2.60
CA HIS A 44 -30.18 -2.70 1.90
C HIS A 44 -30.48 -3.85 2.87
N GLN A 45 -31.41 -4.73 2.52
CA GLN A 45 -31.74 -5.96 3.25
C GLN A 45 -31.82 -5.81 4.80
N GLN A 46 -32.69 -4.95 5.28
CA GLN A 46 -32.89 -4.77 6.73
C GLN A 46 -34.09 -5.58 7.24
N PRO A 47 -34.02 -6.20 8.43
CA PRO A 47 -35.18 -6.90 8.99
C PRO A 47 -36.24 -5.91 9.52
N ILE A 48 -35.79 -4.80 10.09
CA ILE A 48 -36.65 -3.78 10.72
C ILE A 48 -36.09 -2.40 10.44
N VAL A 49 -36.98 -1.49 10.01
CA VAL A 49 -36.68 -0.09 9.73
C VAL A 49 -37.62 0.79 10.53
N VAL A 50 -37.12 1.91 11.02
CA VAL A 50 -37.88 2.92 11.74
C VAL A 50 -37.85 4.25 10.99
N VAL A 51 -38.99 4.90 10.91
CA VAL A 51 -39.20 6.17 10.21
C VAL A 51 -39.90 7.16 11.12
N ARG A 52 -39.44 8.41 11.17
CA ARG A 52 -40.16 9.48 11.86
C ARG A 52 -40.13 10.79 11.07
N PRO A 53 -41.21 11.58 11.04
CA PRO A 53 -41.15 12.94 10.54
C PRO A 53 -40.45 13.87 11.54
N GLU A 54 -39.93 14.98 11.04
CA GLU A 54 -39.30 16.04 11.83
C GLU A 54 -39.74 17.39 11.26
N ALA A 55 -40.37 18.21 12.10
CA ALA A 55 -40.81 19.54 11.70
C ALA A 55 -39.60 20.49 11.57
N VAL A 56 -39.44 21.13 10.40
CA VAL A 56 -38.40 22.15 10.18
C VAL A 56 -38.90 23.56 10.51
N ALA A 57 -40.22 23.73 10.50
CA ALA A 57 -40.92 24.96 10.86
C ALA A 57 -42.23 24.64 11.58
N ALA A 58 -42.86 25.65 12.20
CA ALA A 58 -44.18 25.51 12.81
C ALA A 58 -45.19 24.96 11.79
N GLY A 59 -46.04 24.01 12.24
CA GLY A 59 -46.98 23.30 11.36
C GLY A 59 -46.37 22.17 10.52
N GLY A 60 -45.06 21.95 10.60
CA GLY A 60 -44.37 20.80 9.99
C GLY A 60 -44.57 19.48 10.75
N GLY A 61 -43.97 18.41 10.23
CA GLY A 61 -44.02 17.07 10.83
C GLY A 61 -45.13 16.17 10.28
N GLY A 62 -45.85 16.60 9.24
CA GLY A 62 -46.88 15.79 8.61
C GLY A 62 -46.28 14.61 7.82
N ILE A 63 -46.86 13.43 7.98
CA ILE A 63 -46.47 12.19 7.28
C ILE A 63 -47.71 11.42 6.83
N GLU A 64 -47.67 10.82 5.64
CA GLU A 64 -48.68 9.91 5.11
C GLU A 64 -48.04 8.54 4.93
N VAL A 65 -48.65 7.50 5.51
CA VAL A 65 -48.21 6.10 5.40
C VAL A 65 -49.29 5.32 4.67
N THR A 66 -48.94 4.71 3.54
CA THR A 66 -49.85 3.87 2.76
C THR A 66 -49.27 2.46 2.64
N VAL A 67 -49.92 1.49 3.27
CA VAL A 67 -49.61 0.07 3.07
C VAL A 67 -50.35 -0.41 1.82
N ALA A 68 -49.68 -1.19 0.97
CA ALA A 68 -50.27 -1.69 -0.27
C ALA A 68 -51.61 -2.40 0.00
N GLY A 69 -52.67 -1.95 -0.67
CA GLY A 69 -54.04 -2.46 -0.52
C GLY A 69 -54.87 -1.83 0.61
N LEU A 70 -54.29 -0.92 1.41
CA LEU A 70 -54.98 -0.26 2.53
C LEU A 70 -55.11 1.26 2.30
N ALA A 71 -56.04 1.89 3.03
CA ALA A 71 -56.20 3.34 3.03
C ALA A 71 -54.99 4.04 3.68
N ALA A 72 -54.64 5.22 3.15
CA ALA A 72 -53.55 6.03 3.68
C ALA A 72 -53.85 6.54 5.11
N VAL A 73 -52.86 6.43 6.00
CA VAL A 73 -52.92 6.93 7.37
C VAL A 73 -52.05 8.17 7.49
N VAL A 74 -52.64 9.28 7.93
CA VAL A 74 -51.90 10.53 8.18
C VAL A 74 -51.45 10.59 9.64
N GLY A 75 -50.19 10.95 9.83
CA GLY A 75 -49.51 11.13 11.10
C GLY A 75 -48.96 12.54 11.29
N GLY A 76 -48.33 12.76 12.43
CA GLY A 76 -47.74 14.03 12.84
C GLY A 76 -46.35 13.88 13.47
N PRO A 77 -45.77 14.96 14.01
CA PRO A 77 -44.34 15.07 14.36
C PRO A 77 -43.85 14.09 15.43
N THR A 78 -44.75 13.48 16.22
CA THR A 78 -44.41 12.55 17.30
C THR A 78 -44.57 11.08 16.91
N ASP A 79 -45.01 10.80 15.68
CA ASP A 79 -45.19 9.44 15.21
C ASP A 79 -43.85 8.78 14.85
N VAL A 80 -43.70 7.52 15.25
CA VAL A 80 -42.64 6.63 14.76
C VAL A 80 -43.30 5.46 14.04
N ILE A 81 -42.90 5.23 12.80
CA ILE A 81 -43.39 4.15 11.95
C ILE A 81 -42.33 3.07 11.91
N THR A 82 -42.67 1.87 12.38
CA THR A 82 -41.83 0.68 12.30
C THR A 82 -42.33 -0.22 11.19
N VAL A 83 -41.46 -0.56 10.26
CA VAL A 83 -41.72 -1.54 9.19
C VAL A 83 -40.84 -2.76 9.45
N ALA A 84 -41.47 -3.92 9.62
CA ALA A 84 -40.78 -5.18 9.92
C ALA A 84 -41.11 -6.25 8.87
N ALA A 85 -40.09 -7.02 8.49
CA ALA A 85 -40.19 -8.24 7.71
C ALA A 85 -39.51 -9.41 8.46
N GLY A 86 -39.74 -10.64 8.00
CA GLY A 86 -39.09 -11.82 8.55
C GLY A 86 -39.92 -12.54 9.62
N THR A 87 -39.37 -12.73 10.83
CA THR A 87 -39.99 -13.60 11.85
C THR A 87 -41.41 -13.17 12.20
N GLY A 88 -42.37 -14.07 12.02
CA GLY A 88 -43.80 -13.80 12.28
C GLY A 88 -44.51 -13.00 11.19
N VAL A 89 -43.85 -12.75 10.05
CA VAL A 89 -44.40 -12.05 8.88
C VAL A 89 -44.34 -12.98 7.67
N ALA A 90 -45.43 -13.06 6.90
CA ALA A 90 -45.44 -13.87 5.68
C ALA A 90 -44.36 -13.37 4.69
N ALA A 91 -43.62 -14.30 4.08
CA ALA A 91 -42.60 -13.97 3.09
C ALA A 91 -43.19 -13.12 1.96
N GLY A 92 -42.48 -12.07 1.55
CA GLY A 92 -42.98 -11.12 0.55
C GLY A 92 -43.87 -10.00 1.11
N THR A 93 -44.12 -9.98 2.43
CA THR A 93 -44.96 -8.95 3.07
C THR A 93 -44.23 -8.26 4.23
N VAL A 94 -44.77 -7.13 4.67
CA VAL A 94 -44.27 -6.33 5.78
C VAL A 94 -45.40 -6.02 6.77
N ILE A 95 -45.08 -5.94 8.05
CA ILE A 95 -45.96 -5.40 9.09
C ILE A 95 -45.58 -3.95 9.34
N VAL A 96 -46.58 -3.06 9.39
CA VAL A 96 -46.39 -1.65 9.70
C VAL A 96 -47.07 -1.31 11.02
N THR A 97 -46.29 -0.76 11.94
CA THR A 97 -46.74 -0.34 13.27
C THR A 97 -46.45 1.15 13.45
N ARG A 98 -47.40 1.90 13.98
CA ARG A 98 -47.22 3.29 14.40
C ARG A 98 -47.16 3.36 15.91
N THR A 99 -46.11 3.98 16.42
CA THR A 99 -45.96 4.35 17.82
C THR A 99 -46.18 5.85 17.97
N ARG A 100 -47.14 6.23 18.83
CA ARG A 100 -47.43 7.64 19.17
C ARG A 100 -47.52 7.76 20.68
N ALA A 101 -46.77 8.70 21.27
CA ALA A 101 -46.74 8.91 22.73
C ALA A 101 -46.53 7.61 23.53
N GLY A 102 -45.64 6.73 23.04
CA GLY A 102 -45.34 5.43 23.67
C GLY A 102 -46.32 4.30 23.35
N VAL A 103 -47.44 4.57 22.69
CA VAL A 103 -48.46 3.56 22.35
C VAL A 103 -48.27 3.05 20.93
N ALA A 104 -48.00 1.75 20.78
CA ALA A 104 -47.85 1.08 19.49
C ALA A 104 -49.21 0.55 18.97
N SER A 105 -49.52 0.80 17.70
CA SER A 105 -50.73 0.34 17.02
C SER A 105 -50.39 -0.14 15.60
N ARG A 106 -50.91 -1.30 15.19
CA ARG A 106 -50.68 -1.83 13.84
C ARG A 106 -51.48 -1.01 12.82
N ILE A 107 -50.79 -0.44 11.83
CA ILE A 107 -51.41 0.20 10.66
C ILE A 107 -51.93 -0.87 9.70
N GLY A 108 -51.15 -1.93 9.47
CA GLY A 108 -51.57 -3.02 8.60
C GLY A 108 -50.42 -3.94 8.16
N THR A 109 -50.73 -4.80 7.19
CA THR A 109 -49.78 -5.70 6.52
C THR A 109 -50.05 -5.71 5.04
N GLY A 110 -48.98 -5.71 4.24
CA GLY A 110 -49.07 -5.72 2.78
C GLY A 110 -47.71 -5.98 2.13
N ALA A 111 -47.66 -5.98 0.80
CA ALA A 111 -46.44 -6.26 0.05
C ALA A 111 -45.41 -5.11 0.13
N SER A 112 -45.87 -3.87 0.31
CA SER A 112 -45.02 -2.68 0.39
C SER A 112 -45.66 -1.57 1.21
N VAL A 113 -44.85 -0.58 1.58
CA VAL A 113 -45.25 0.66 2.25
C VAL A 113 -44.75 1.82 1.43
N ARG A 114 -45.59 2.83 1.21
CA ARG A 114 -45.21 4.13 0.70
C ARG A 114 -45.37 5.18 1.77
N ILE A 115 -44.34 5.99 1.97
CA ILE A 115 -44.29 7.07 2.94
C ILE A 115 -44.07 8.38 2.19
N ARG A 116 -45.01 9.31 2.34
CA ARG A 116 -44.92 10.70 1.86
C ARG A 116 -44.89 11.63 3.05
N TRP A 117 -44.29 12.80 2.92
CA TRP A 117 -44.26 13.78 4.00
C TRP A 117 -44.44 15.21 3.48
N ALA A 118 -44.82 16.08 4.40
CA ALA A 118 -45.25 17.43 4.08
C ALA A 118 -44.13 18.27 3.45
N GLY A 119 -44.52 19.20 2.57
CA GLY A 119 -43.60 20.15 1.96
C GLY A 119 -42.62 19.55 0.95
N THR A 120 -42.92 18.36 0.42
CA THR A 120 -42.26 17.75 -0.74
C THR A 120 -43.06 18.03 -2.02
N ARG A 121 -42.54 17.62 -3.19
CA ARG A 121 -43.25 17.69 -4.48
C ARG A 121 -44.41 16.68 -4.57
N GLN A 122 -44.39 15.63 -3.75
CA GLN A 122 -45.42 14.60 -3.70
C GLN A 122 -45.87 14.33 -2.25
N PRO A 123 -46.48 15.31 -1.55
CA PRO A 123 -46.76 15.19 -0.12
C PRO A 123 -47.97 14.29 0.19
N GLY A 124 -48.79 13.95 -0.82
CA GLY A 124 -50.08 13.29 -0.58
C GLY A 124 -50.95 14.16 0.35
N LYS A 125 -51.50 13.54 1.39
CA LYS A 125 -52.29 14.20 2.44
C LYS A 125 -51.47 14.69 3.63
N ALA A 126 -50.13 14.63 3.56
CA ALA A 126 -49.27 15.02 4.68
C ALA A 126 -49.22 16.55 4.92
N GLY A 127 -49.60 17.36 3.94
CA GLY A 127 -49.62 18.82 4.02
C GLY A 127 -48.45 19.50 3.30
N THR A 128 -48.32 20.82 3.47
CA THR A 128 -47.38 21.66 2.70
C THR A 128 -46.20 22.20 3.53
N ALA A 129 -46.27 22.14 4.85
CA ALA A 129 -45.24 22.68 5.74
C ALA A 129 -43.94 21.87 5.67
N ALA A 130 -42.80 22.57 5.66
CA ALA A 130 -41.48 21.95 5.50
C ALA A 130 -41.20 20.89 6.59
N THR A 131 -40.95 19.67 6.14
CA THR A 131 -40.74 18.50 7.00
C THR A 131 -39.57 17.69 6.47
N LEU A 132 -38.76 17.13 7.37
CA LEU A 132 -37.81 16.08 7.05
C LEU A 132 -38.41 14.73 7.39
N VAL A 133 -37.98 13.69 6.69
CA VAL A 133 -38.18 12.32 7.12
C VAL A 133 -36.84 11.75 7.61
N ASN A 134 -36.88 11.10 8.76
CA ASN A 134 -35.75 10.38 9.33
C ASN A 134 -35.95 8.89 9.06
N VAL A 135 -34.97 8.19 8.49
CA VAL A 135 -35.06 6.76 8.16
C VAL A 135 -33.82 6.02 8.67
N ALA A 136 -34.01 5.11 9.62
CA ALA A 136 -32.92 4.40 10.27
C ALA A 136 -33.25 2.92 10.48
N THR A 137 -32.22 2.14 10.80
CA THR A 137 -32.40 0.77 11.29
C THR A 137 -32.88 0.80 12.75
N SER A 138 -33.54 -0.27 13.20
CA SER A 138 -34.02 -0.35 14.59
C SER A 138 -32.91 -0.33 15.64
N TRP A 139 -31.70 -0.81 15.30
CA TRP A 139 -30.55 -0.90 16.20
C TRP A 139 -29.78 0.41 16.29
N ALA A 140 -29.54 1.12 15.17
CA ALA A 140 -28.85 2.40 15.18
C ALA A 140 -29.75 3.53 15.72
N GLY A 141 -31.06 3.42 15.49
CA GLY A 141 -32.03 4.44 15.88
C GLY A 141 -31.74 5.79 15.22
N PHE A 142 -32.20 6.88 15.85
CA PHE A 142 -32.08 8.24 15.32
C PHE A 142 -31.01 9.11 16.02
N ALA A 143 -30.06 8.46 16.69
CA ALA A 143 -29.00 9.14 17.43
C ALA A 143 -27.77 9.43 16.56
N SER A 144 -27.56 8.64 15.50
CA SER A 144 -26.47 8.84 14.52
C SER A 144 -26.81 9.93 13.51
N SER A 145 -25.85 10.34 12.67
CA SER A 145 -26.13 11.23 11.54
C SER A 145 -26.41 10.42 10.27
N GLY A 146 -26.78 11.10 9.16
CA GLY A 146 -26.91 10.45 7.84
C GLY A 146 -28.27 9.81 7.54
N HIS A 147 -29.28 10.02 8.39
CA HIS A 147 -30.60 9.43 8.21
C HIS A 147 -31.71 10.44 7.90
N ARG A 148 -31.39 11.71 7.59
CA ARG A 148 -32.37 12.81 7.40
C ARG A 148 -32.53 13.15 5.92
N TYR A 149 -33.77 13.20 5.44
CA TYR A 149 -34.09 13.44 4.03
C TYR A 149 -35.17 14.51 3.88
N ARG A 150 -34.95 15.46 2.97
CA ARG A 150 -35.84 16.61 2.74
C ARG A 150 -36.81 16.40 1.57
N TYR A 151 -36.41 15.61 0.58
CA TYR A 151 -37.12 15.46 -0.69
C TYR A 151 -37.46 14.00 -0.98
N GLY A 152 -38.49 13.83 -1.80
CA GLY A 152 -38.87 12.55 -2.37
C GLY A 152 -40.04 11.86 -1.70
N VAL A 153 -40.08 10.55 -1.91
CA VAL A 153 -41.04 9.58 -1.36
C VAL A 153 -40.26 8.33 -0.97
N ILE A 154 -40.53 7.77 0.22
CA ILE A 154 -39.88 6.54 0.66
C ILE A 154 -40.79 5.35 0.34
N ASP A 155 -40.30 4.39 -0.43
CA ASP A 155 -40.92 3.08 -0.60
C ASP A 155 -40.12 2.03 0.18
N ILE A 156 -40.83 1.20 0.95
CA ILE A 156 -40.24 0.10 1.74
C ILE A 156 -40.94 -1.19 1.33
N ALA A 157 -40.17 -2.15 0.83
CA ALA A 157 -40.72 -3.42 0.35
C ALA A 157 -39.69 -4.55 0.48
N THR A 158 -40.16 -5.79 0.47
CA THR A 158 -39.29 -6.95 0.24
C THR A 158 -38.98 -7.08 -1.26
N THR A 159 -37.93 -7.83 -1.60
CA THR A 159 -37.65 -8.20 -3.01
C THR A 159 -37.76 -9.71 -3.19
N THR A 160 -37.81 -10.17 -4.43
CA THR A 160 -37.77 -11.61 -4.74
C THR A 160 -36.48 -12.27 -4.24
N ALA A 161 -35.37 -11.51 -4.15
CA ALA A 161 -34.10 -11.98 -3.63
C ALA A 161 -33.99 -11.92 -2.09
N ALA A 162 -34.86 -11.14 -1.42
CA ALA A 162 -34.88 -10.97 0.01
C ALA A 162 -36.33 -10.84 0.51
N THR A 163 -37.03 -11.98 0.63
CA THR A 163 -38.46 -12.02 0.97
C THR A 163 -38.76 -11.81 2.46
N THR A 164 -37.72 -11.84 3.30
CA THR A 164 -37.80 -11.68 4.77
C THR A 164 -37.08 -10.43 5.28
N LYS A 165 -36.58 -9.59 4.35
CA LYS A 165 -35.89 -8.34 4.65
C LYS A 165 -36.40 -7.26 3.72
N VAL A 166 -36.36 -6.00 4.16
CA VAL A 166 -36.84 -4.87 3.38
C VAL A 166 -35.68 -4.13 2.72
N GLU A 167 -35.95 -3.62 1.53
CA GLU A 167 -35.22 -2.55 0.87
C GLU A 167 -35.93 -1.23 1.17
N VAL A 168 -35.16 -0.21 1.51
CA VAL A 168 -35.67 1.16 1.71
C VAL A 168 -35.19 2.01 0.55
N VAL A 169 -36.13 2.51 -0.24
CA VAL A 169 -35.83 3.25 -1.48
C VAL A 169 -36.42 4.65 -1.40
N ASN A 170 -35.56 5.66 -1.55
CA ASN A 170 -35.98 7.03 -1.73
C ASN A 170 -36.15 7.35 -3.22
N GLN A 171 -37.36 7.78 -3.61
CA GLN A 171 -37.65 8.28 -4.93
C GLN A 171 -37.47 9.80 -4.94
N VAL A 172 -36.45 10.27 -5.64
CA VAL A 172 -36.09 11.70 -5.74
C VAL A 172 -35.86 12.09 -7.19
N ARG A 173 -36.20 13.32 -7.56
CA ARG A 173 -35.89 13.87 -8.87
C ARG A 173 -34.38 14.05 -9.03
N LEU A 174 -33.82 13.52 -10.11
CA LEU A 174 -32.38 13.67 -10.38
C LEU A 174 -31.98 15.14 -10.54
N HIS A 175 -32.78 15.92 -11.27
CA HIS A 175 -32.56 17.33 -11.59
C HIS A 175 -32.07 18.19 -10.42
N ASP A 176 -32.81 18.20 -9.30
CA ASP A 176 -32.62 19.15 -8.21
C ASP A 176 -32.98 18.61 -6.81
N GLU A 177 -33.21 17.30 -6.64
CA GLU A 177 -33.45 16.69 -5.33
C GLU A 177 -32.30 15.72 -4.97
N TYR A 178 -31.95 14.80 -5.88
CA TYR A 178 -30.89 13.80 -5.66
C TYR A 178 -29.51 14.45 -5.48
N LEU A 179 -29.12 15.34 -6.39
CA LEU A 179 -27.76 15.91 -6.41
C LEU A 179 -27.46 16.74 -5.16
N LEU A 180 -28.48 17.29 -4.49
CA LEU A 180 -28.31 18.04 -3.25
C LEU A 180 -27.81 17.18 -2.08
N GLY A 181 -28.06 15.87 -2.13
CA GLY A 181 -27.65 14.92 -1.10
C GLY A 181 -26.30 14.24 -1.33
N ILE A 182 -25.65 14.44 -2.49
CA ILE A 182 -24.36 13.80 -2.81
C ILE A 182 -23.23 14.38 -1.95
N ALA A 183 -22.51 13.54 -1.22
CA ALA A 183 -21.52 13.95 -0.22
C ALA A 183 -20.09 13.44 -0.48
N GLU A 184 -19.70 13.42 -1.75
CA GLU A 184 -18.43 12.84 -2.21
C GLU A 184 -17.21 13.74 -1.98
N MET A 185 -17.40 15.06 -1.89
CA MET A 185 -16.34 16.05 -1.61
C MET A 185 -16.84 17.12 -0.64
N SER A 186 -15.92 17.88 -0.04
CA SER A 186 -16.29 19.01 0.82
C SER A 186 -17.04 20.07 0.04
N SER A 187 -18.11 20.62 0.61
CA SER A 187 -18.85 21.73 0.01
C SER A 187 -18.10 23.07 0.06
N SER A 188 -17.00 23.17 0.80
CA SER A 188 -16.16 24.38 0.89
C SER A 188 -15.13 24.51 -0.22
N TRP A 189 -15.06 23.53 -1.13
CA TRP A 189 -14.12 23.55 -2.25
C TRP A 189 -14.51 24.57 -3.32
N PRO A 190 -13.57 24.96 -4.20
CA PRO A 190 -13.84 25.94 -5.26
C PRO A 190 -15.05 25.56 -6.12
N ALA A 191 -15.83 26.56 -6.52
CA ALA A 191 -17.09 26.36 -7.23
C ALA A 191 -16.96 25.48 -8.49
N ALA A 192 -15.87 25.63 -9.26
CA ALA A 192 -15.62 24.81 -10.45
C ALA A 192 -15.39 23.32 -10.12
N ALA A 193 -14.74 23.00 -9.00
CA ALA A 193 -14.58 21.62 -8.55
C ALA A 193 -15.93 21.02 -8.11
N LEU A 194 -16.75 21.80 -7.39
CA LEU A 194 -18.11 21.39 -7.03
C LEU A 194 -18.96 21.13 -8.27
N GLN A 195 -18.91 22.03 -9.28
CA GLN A 195 -19.60 21.85 -10.55
C GLN A 195 -19.13 20.58 -11.28
N ALA A 196 -17.82 20.31 -11.32
CA ALA A 196 -17.28 19.10 -11.92
C ALA A 196 -17.82 17.83 -11.24
N GLN A 197 -17.91 17.82 -9.91
CA GLN A 197 -18.51 16.71 -9.17
C GLN A 197 -20.01 16.57 -9.45
N VAL A 198 -20.76 17.68 -9.51
CA VAL A 198 -22.18 17.63 -9.88
C VAL A 198 -22.37 17.03 -11.27
N LEU A 199 -21.57 17.46 -12.26
CA LEU A 199 -21.61 16.91 -13.62
C LEU A 199 -21.29 15.40 -13.63
N ALA A 200 -20.23 14.98 -12.93
CA ALA A 200 -19.86 13.57 -12.83
C ALA A 200 -20.96 12.75 -12.14
N SER A 201 -21.49 13.23 -11.01
CA SER A 201 -22.52 12.53 -10.26
C SER A 201 -23.84 12.43 -11.01
N ARG A 202 -24.29 13.51 -11.67
CA ARG A 202 -25.49 13.48 -12.52
C ARG A 202 -25.32 12.48 -13.67
N THR A 203 -24.16 12.52 -14.32
CA THR A 203 -23.88 11.64 -15.46
C THR A 203 -23.86 10.17 -15.04
N TYR A 204 -23.24 9.86 -13.89
CA TYR A 204 -23.26 8.51 -13.33
C TYR A 204 -24.69 8.03 -13.07
N ALA A 205 -25.53 8.83 -12.41
CA ALA A 205 -26.93 8.50 -12.16
C ALA A 205 -27.74 8.34 -13.45
N LEU A 206 -27.53 9.19 -14.47
CA LEU A 206 -28.13 9.06 -15.80
C LEU A 206 -27.74 7.74 -16.48
N ALA A 207 -26.46 7.40 -16.46
CA ALA A 207 -25.95 6.16 -17.04
C ALA A 207 -26.53 4.91 -16.32
N ARG A 208 -26.72 4.98 -15.01
CA ARG A 208 -27.40 3.93 -14.22
C ARG A 208 -28.89 3.87 -14.47
N TYR A 209 -29.54 5.01 -14.67
CA TYR A 209 -30.96 5.07 -14.98
C TYR A 209 -31.26 4.40 -16.32
N GLY A 210 -30.51 4.73 -17.38
CA GLY A 210 -30.67 4.11 -18.69
C GLY A 210 -32.12 4.17 -19.21
N SER A 211 -32.80 3.02 -19.30
CA SER A 211 -34.21 2.90 -19.69
C SER A 211 -35.22 3.08 -18.53
N GLY A 212 -34.75 3.44 -17.33
CA GLY A 212 -35.57 3.59 -16.12
C GLY A 212 -35.87 2.27 -15.40
N THR A 213 -35.17 1.19 -15.75
CA THR A 213 -35.36 -0.11 -15.10
C THR A 213 -34.51 -0.20 -13.83
N ALA A 214 -35.18 -0.25 -12.68
CA ALA A 214 -34.52 -0.47 -11.40
C ALA A 214 -33.95 -1.89 -11.26
N ARG A 215 -32.82 -2.01 -10.57
CA ARG A 215 -32.21 -3.32 -10.25
C ARG A 215 -33.15 -4.08 -9.31
N ALA A 216 -33.45 -5.34 -9.66
CA ALA A 216 -34.36 -6.17 -8.87
C ALA A 216 -33.84 -6.44 -7.44
N LEU A 217 -32.53 -6.56 -7.25
CA LEU A 217 -31.91 -6.90 -5.96
C LEU A 217 -32.07 -5.83 -4.87
N CYS A 218 -32.15 -4.55 -5.24
CA CYS A 218 -32.26 -3.42 -4.30
C CYS A 218 -33.51 -2.54 -4.56
N ALA A 219 -34.32 -2.90 -5.55
CA ALA A 219 -35.40 -2.07 -6.10
C ALA A 219 -34.97 -0.63 -6.47
N CYS A 220 -33.70 -0.45 -6.86
CA CYS A 220 -33.05 0.86 -6.98
C CYS A 220 -32.33 1.07 -8.32
N HIS A 221 -32.14 2.33 -8.71
CA HIS A 221 -31.24 2.71 -9.81
C HIS A 221 -29.80 2.88 -9.32
N VAL A 222 -29.65 3.44 -8.12
CA VAL A 222 -28.37 3.65 -7.43
C VAL A 222 -28.53 3.31 -5.94
N ASP A 223 -27.46 2.91 -5.26
CA ASP A 223 -27.41 2.89 -3.80
C ASP A 223 -26.72 4.15 -3.22
N ASP A 224 -26.86 4.35 -1.92
CA ASP A 224 -26.31 5.49 -1.18
C ASP A 224 -24.82 5.37 -0.83
N GLY A 225 -24.12 4.37 -1.38
CA GLY A 225 -22.73 4.04 -1.06
C GLY A 225 -22.58 3.03 0.09
N GLY A 226 -23.65 2.70 0.82
CA GLY A 226 -23.66 1.65 1.85
C GLY A 226 -24.22 0.30 1.37
N GLY A 227 -24.76 0.26 0.14
CA GLY A 227 -25.28 -0.93 -0.50
C GLY A 227 -24.19 -1.81 -1.14
N PRO A 228 -24.59 -2.91 -1.81
CA PRO A 228 -23.65 -3.88 -2.37
C PRO A 228 -22.92 -3.37 -3.62
N TYR A 229 -23.31 -2.23 -4.18
CA TYR A 229 -22.74 -1.68 -5.42
C TYR A 229 -21.82 -0.49 -5.19
N TYR A 230 -21.91 0.16 -4.02
CA TYR A 230 -21.09 1.31 -3.65
C TYR A 230 -21.14 2.42 -4.71
N ASP A 231 -22.35 2.79 -5.15
CA ASP A 231 -22.58 3.68 -6.30
C ASP A 231 -22.12 5.11 -6.00
N GLN A 232 -22.85 5.84 -5.14
CA GLN A 232 -22.54 7.23 -4.79
C GLN A 232 -22.93 7.53 -3.35
N VAL A 233 -22.07 8.22 -2.61
CA VAL A 233 -22.36 8.61 -1.22
C VAL A 233 -23.50 9.62 -1.19
N PHE A 234 -24.69 9.18 -0.79
CA PHE A 234 -25.90 10.01 -0.68
C PHE A 234 -26.27 10.23 0.79
N ALA A 235 -25.84 11.37 1.35
CA ALA A 235 -26.06 11.74 2.76
C ALA A 235 -27.38 12.51 3.00
N GLY A 236 -28.17 12.75 1.94
CA GLY A 236 -29.43 13.48 2.04
C GLY A 236 -29.27 14.90 2.60
N TRP A 237 -30.12 15.26 3.56
CA TRP A 237 -30.24 16.64 4.07
C TRP A 237 -28.97 17.17 4.74
N VAL A 238 -28.11 16.29 5.28
CA VAL A 238 -26.86 16.71 5.95
C VAL A 238 -25.93 17.46 5.00
N LYS A 239 -25.90 17.07 3.72
CA LYS A 239 -25.06 17.74 2.72
C LYS A 239 -25.51 19.17 2.45
N GLU A 240 -26.82 19.35 2.27
CA GLU A 240 -27.42 20.64 1.95
C GLU A 240 -27.47 21.59 3.17
N SER A 241 -27.74 21.05 4.36
CA SER A 241 -27.83 21.83 5.60
C SER A 241 -26.49 22.07 6.31
N GLY A 242 -25.40 21.48 5.80
CA GLY A 242 -24.06 21.69 6.35
C GLY A 242 -23.54 23.12 6.15
N ALA A 243 -22.45 23.46 6.85
CA ALA A 243 -21.89 24.83 6.91
C ALA A 243 -21.64 25.51 5.55
N SER A 244 -21.31 24.73 4.50
CA SER A 244 -21.10 25.23 3.14
C SER A 244 -22.10 24.67 2.13
N GLY A 245 -23.26 24.19 2.59
CA GLY A 245 -24.27 23.57 1.73
C GLY A 245 -24.88 24.52 0.69
N THR A 246 -24.87 25.84 0.95
CA THR A 246 -25.27 26.87 -0.02
C THR A 246 -24.37 26.89 -1.26
N LEU A 247 -23.06 26.68 -1.09
CA LEU A 247 -22.11 26.58 -2.21
C LEU A 247 -22.38 25.31 -3.05
N TRP A 248 -22.68 24.19 -2.39
CA TRP A 248 -23.07 22.95 -3.07
C TRP A 248 -24.36 23.14 -3.89
N ARG A 249 -25.38 23.74 -3.28
CA ARG A 249 -26.64 24.07 -3.97
C ARG A 249 -26.42 25.00 -5.17
N ALA A 250 -25.55 26.00 -5.03
CA ALA A 250 -25.20 26.89 -6.12
C ALA A 250 -24.53 26.12 -7.27
N ALA A 251 -23.64 25.17 -6.97
CA ALA A 251 -23.05 24.29 -7.98
C ALA A 251 -24.11 23.44 -8.70
N VAL A 252 -25.03 22.81 -7.97
CA VAL A 252 -26.16 22.05 -8.56
C VAL A 252 -26.96 22.94 -9.51
N THR A 253 -27.40 24.10 -9.02
CA THR A 253 -28.23 25.05 -9.78
C THR A 253 -27.51 25.59 -11.01
N SER A 254 -26.21 25.90 -10.91
CA SER A 254 -25.41 26.45 -12.01
C SER A 254 -25.21 25.49 -13.19
N THR A 255 -25.54 24.21 -13.02
CA THR A 255 -25.46 23.21 -14.08
C THR A 255 -26.82 22.88 -14.71
N LEU A 256 -27.89 23.53 -14.27
CA LEU A 256 -29.22 23.44 -14.87
C LEU A 256 -29.30 24.37 -16.09
N THR A 257 -30.01 23.96 -17.12
CA THR A 257 -30.20 24.75 -18.35
C THR A 257 -31.62 25.27 -18.50
N ASN A 258 -32.59 24.54 -17.97
CA ASN A 258 -33.97 24.98 -17.75
C ASN A 258 -34.59 24.06 -16.67
N SER A 259 -35.93 24.04 -16.55
CA SER A 259 -36.65 23.27 -15.53
C SER A 259 -36.68 21.74 -15.73
N THR A 260 -36.23 21.24 -16.89
CA THR A 260 -36.26 19.81 -17.23
C THR A 260 -34.96 19.26 -17.80
N THR A 261 -33.99 20.12 -18.15
CA THR A 261 -32.69 19.73 -18.70
C THR A 261 -31.52 20.33 -17.94
N ALA A 262 -30.43 19.57 -17.84
CA ALA A 262 -29.20 19.98 -17.20
C ALA A 262 -27.97 19.43 -17.94
N LEU A 263 -26.80 19.98 -17.64
CA LEU A 263 -25.55 19.56 -18.25
C LEU A 263 -25.10 18.17 -17.75
N ALA A 264 -24.68 17.31 -18.67
CA ALA A 264 -24.10 15.99 -18.40
C ALA A 264 -22.92 15.70 -19.36
N ILE A 265 -22.13 14.68 -19.02
CA ILE A 265 -20.93 14.28 -19.75
C ILE A 265 -21.27 13.13 -20.70
N LEU A 266 -21.14 13.36 -22.01
CA LEU A 266 -21.61 12.43 -23.04
C LEU A 266 -20.45 11.88 -23.87
N SER A 267 -20.56 10.61 -24.25
CA SER A 267 -19.75 9.97 -25.29
C SER A 267 -20.69 9.33 -26.31
N GLY A 268 -20.55 9.67 -27.59
CA GLY A 268 -21.49 9.22 -28.63
C GLY A 268 -22.95 9.60 -28.35
N GLY A 269 -23.18 10.77 -27.73
CA GLY A 269 -24.51 11.28 -27.36
C GLY A 269 -25.16 10.60 -26.15
N LYS A 270 -24.49 9.64 -25.50
CA LYS A 270 -25.01 8.93 -24.32
C LYS A 270 -24.23 9.32 -23.05
N PRO A 271 -24.90 9.41 -21.88
CA PRO A 271 -24.22 9.59 -20.60
C PRO A 271 -23.18 8.50 -20.35
N ILE A 272 -21.97 8.89 -19.95
CA ILE A 272 -20.91 7.94 -19.60
C ILE A 272 -21.09 7.40 -18.17
N THR A 273 -20.53 6.22 -17.89
CA THR A 273 -20.33 5.83 -16.49
C THR A 273 -19.17 6.65 -15.90
N ALA A 274 -19.49 7.80 -15.30
CA ALA A 274 -18.54 8.79 -14.84
C ALA A 274 -17.90 8.41 -13.48
N TYR A 275 -16.95 7.48 -13.49
CA TYR A 275 -16.21 7.09 -12.29
C TYR A 275 -15.36 8.22 -11.72
N TYR A 276 -15.33 8.35 -10.39
CA TYR A 276 -14.49 9.30 -9.67
C TYR A 276 -13.93 8.66 -8.39
N PHE A 277 -12.87 9.24 -7.86
CA PHE A 277 -12.16 8.79 -6.66
C PHE A 277 -11.40 9.95 -6.03
N ALA A 278 -10.94 9.79 -4.78
CA ALA A 278 -10.29 10.87 -4.03
C ALA A 278 -9.03 11.43 -4.71
N ALA A 279 -7.99 10.60 -4.87
CA ALA A 279 -6.67 10.97 -5.39
C ALA A 279 -6.07 9.84 -6.24
N SER A 280 -5.26 10.16 -7.25
CA SER A 280 -4.69 9.16 -8.17
C SER A 280 -3.24 8.77 -7.87
N GLY A 281 -2.49 9.63 -7.17
CA GLY A 281 -1.04 9.47 -6.99
C GLY A 281 -0.22 10.09 -8.13
N GLY A 282 -0.79 11.02 -8.89
CA GLY A 282 -0.11 11.80 -9.93
C GLY A 282 -0.61 11.53 -11.35
N ALA A 283 -1.24 10.38 -11.59
CA ALA A 283 -1.88 10.06 -12.86
C ALA A 283 -3.03 9.06 -12.67
N THR A 284 -4.12 9.22 -13.42
CA THR A 284 -5.25 8.27 -13.37
C THR A 284 -4.87 6.94 -14.01
N GLN A 285 -5.48 5.83 -13.57
CA GLN A 285 -5.32 4.52 -14.24
C GLN A 285 -6.24 4.41 -15.47
N ASN A 286 -5.84 3.62 -16.48
CA ASN A 286 -6.79 3.26 -17.55
C ASN A 286 -7.84 2.29 -17.00
N SER A 287 -9.05 2.30 -17.57
CA SER A 287 -10.11 1.39 -17.11
C SER A 287 -9.75 -0.09 -17.27
N GLN A 288 -9.03 -0.47 -18.33
CA GLN A 288 -8.63 -1.86 -18.54
C GLN A 288 -7.60 -2.36 -17.52
N ASP A 289 -6.83 -1.45 -16.92
CA ASP A 289 -5.86 -1.77 -15.87
C ASP A 289 -6.58 -2.07 -14.54
N VAL A 290 -7.84 -1.65 -14.39
CA VAL A 290 -8.67 -1.82 -13.18
C VAL A 290 -9.77 -2.88 -13.33
N TRP A 291 -10.61 -2.79 -14.37
CA TRP A 291 -11.82 -3.61 -14.56
C TRP A 291 -11.80 -4.51 -15.81
N VAL A 292 -10.62 -4.68 -16.45
CA VAL A 292 -10.40 -5.46 -17.69
C VAL A 292 -10.99 -4.84 -18.96
N SER A 293 -12.16 -4.20 -18.91
CA SER A 293 -12.76 -3.54 -20.08
C SER A 293 -12.14 -2.17 -20.35
N SER A 294 -11.85 -1.88 -21.62
CA SER A 294 -11.41 -0.54 -22.03
C SER A 294 -12.59 0.37 -22.31
N LEU A 295 -12.61 1.52 -21.66
CA LEU A 295 -13.53 2.62 -21.89
C LEU A 295 -12.76 3.71 -22.62
N ALA A 296 -13.29 4.17 -23.76
CA ALA A 296 -12.62 5.17 -24.59
C ALA A 296 -12.36 6.48 -23.82
N TYR A 297 -13.24 6.83 -22.88
CA TYR A 297 -13.20 8.05 -22.09
C TYR A 297 -12.49 7.92 -20.74
N ALA A 298 -12.10 6.71 -20.29
CA ALA A 298 -11.44 6.51 -19.01
C ALA A 298 -10.01 6.02 -19.23
N LYS A 299 -9.15 6.96 -19.62
CA LYS A 299 -7.73 6.77 -19.89
C LYS A 299 -6.88 7.32 -18.77
N SER A 300 -5.61 6.91 -18.77
CA SER A 300 -4.59 7.51 -17.93
C SER A 300 -4.32 8.94 -18.40
N ILE A 301 -4.51 9.89 -17.51
CA ILE A 301 -4.35 11.33 -17.72
C ILE A 301 -3.57 11.89 -16.53
N ASP A 302 -2.79 12.94 -16.80
CA ASP A 302 -2.06 13.70 -15.78
C ASP A 302 -2.99 14.18 -14.66
N ASP A 303 -2.51 14.03 -13.42
CA ASP A 303 -3.21 14.39 -12.21
C ASP A 303 -2.21 14.79 -11.11
N HIS A 304 -1.16 15.51 -11.51
CA HIS A 304 -0.07 15.94 -10.63
C HIS A 304 -0.55 16.69 -9.38
N TRP A 305 -1.70 17.38 -9.43
CA TRP A 305 -2.34 17.99 -8.26
C TRP A 305 -2.62 17.01 -7.11
N SER A 306 -2.81 15.72 -7.41
CA SER A 306 -3.02 14.70 -6.38
C SER A 306 -1.73 14.34 -5.62
N LEU A 307 -0.57 14.84 -6.05
CA LEU A 307 0.71 14.73 -5.36
C LEU A 307 0.95 15.85 -4.34
N ASP A 308 0.07 16.86 -4.27
CA ASP A 308 0.18 17.93 -3.28
C ASP A 308 0.26 17.34 -1.86
N PRO A 309 1.28 17.70 -1.04
CA PRO A 309 1.45 17.13 0.30
C PRO A 309 0.25 17.33 1.25
N SER A 310 -0.59 18.35 1.01
CA SER A 310 -1.82 18.60 1.77
C SER A 310 -2.94 17.60 1.46
N VAL A 311 -2.84 16.85 0.37
CA VAL A 311 -3.79 15.78 0.03
C VAL A 311 -3.59 14.63 1.02
N PRO A 312 -4.64 14.20 1.75
CA PRO A 312 -4.55 13.02 2.59
C PRO A 312 -4.12 11.82 1.78
N TRP A 313 -3.17 11.04 2.30
CA TRP A 313 -2.60 9.86 1.63
C TRP A 313 -1.74 10.17 0.39
N SER A 314 -1.32 11.44 0.19
CA SER A 314 -0.25 11.80 -0.77
C SER A 314 1.07 11.05 -0.47
N THR A 315 1.27 10.65 0.79
CA THR A 315 2.30 9.71 1.21
C THR A 315 1.69 8.52 1.96
N TRP A 316 1.96 7.30 1.49
CA TRP A 316 1.45 6.08 2.12
C TRP A 316 2.40 5.63 3.23
N LEU A 317 1.85 5.39 4.43
CA LEU A 317 2.58 4.69 5.50
C LEU A 317 2.97 3.28 5.03
N PRO A 318 4.16 2.76 5.38
CA PRO A 318 4.53 1.40 5.03
C PRO A 318 3.50 0.42 5.61
N ARG A 319 3.00 -0.49 4.77
CA ARG A 319 2.13 -1.57 5.18
C ARG A 319 2.95 -2.84 5.29
N LEU A 320 3.18 -3.31 6.52
CA LEU A 320 3.80 -4.60 6.74
C LEU A 320 2.82 -5.70 6.27
N ARG A 321 3.33 -6.65 5.50
CA ARG A 321 2.62 -7.86 5.10
C ARG A 321 3.47 -9.05 5.54
N THR A 322 2.83 -10.00 6.21
CA THR A 322 3.51 -11.20 6.68
C THR A 322 3.86 -12.09 5.49
N GLN A 323 4.92 -12.89 5.63
CA GLN A 323 5.29 -13.92 4.64
C GLN A 323 4.07 -14.76 4.24
N ALA A 324 3.32 -15.26 5.23
CA ALA A 324 2.14 -16.09 4.98
C ALA A 324 1.05 -15.39 4.15
N ALA A 325 0.82 -14.08 4.38
CA ALA A 325 -0.14 -13.31 3.59
C ALA A 325 0.35 -13.12 2.15
N VAL A 326 1.65 -12.89 1.95
CA VAL A 326 2.25 -12.78 0.62
C VAL A 326 2.19 -14.13 -0.11
N ALA A 327 2.62 -15.21 0.53
CA ALA A 327 2.52 -16.57 -0.02
C ALA A 327 1.10 -16.95 -0.44
N LEU A 328 0.11 -16.71 0.43
CA LEU A 328 -1.30 -16.94 0.14
C LEU A 328 -1.78 -16.08 -1.04
N ALA A 329 -1.33 -14.82 -1.13
CA ALA A 329 -1.70 -13.94 -2.23
C ALA A 329 -1.23 -14.47 -3.59
N PHE A 330 -0.10 -15.18 -3.64
CA PHE A 330 0.44 -15.79 -4.85
C PHE A 330 0.08 -17.27 -5.03
N GLY A 331 -0.52 -17.92 -4.02
CA GLY A 331 -0.77 -19.36 -4.04
C GLY A 331 0.52 -20.19 -3.99
N LEU A 332 1.56 -19.66 -3.35
CA LEU A 332 2.85 -20.32 -3.14
C LEU A 332 2.98 -20.80 -1.69
N ALA A 333 3.87 -21.76 -1.43
CA ALA A 333 4.16 -22.22 -0.07
C ALA A 333 4.88 -21.14 0.76
N ASP A 334 5.77 -20.40 0.08
CA ASP A 334 6.49 -19.25 0.59
C ASP A 334 6.85 -18.29 -0.56
N VAL A 335 7.31 -17.09 -0.23
CA VAL A 335 7.83 -16.11 -1.19
C VAL A 335 9.18 -15.61 -0.71
N VAL A 336 10.23 -15.95 -1.47
CA VAL A 336 11.62 -15.53 -1.22
C VAL A 336 12.05 -14.39 -2.14
N ARG A 337 11.27 -14.13 -3.21
CA ARG A 337 11.51 -13.02 -4.13
C ARG A 337 10.19 -12.54 -4.73
N ILE A 338 10.06 -11.23 -4.89
CA ILE A 338 8.94 -10.60 -5.59
C ILE A 338 9.46 -9.52 -6.55
N ASP A 339 8.94 -9.51 -7.77
CA ASP A 339 9.17 -8.50 -8.79
C ASP A 339 7.89 -7.69 -8.99
N LEU A 340 8.03 -6.37 -8.81
CA LEU A 340 6.97 -5.36 -8.96
C LEU A 340 7.36 -4.32 -10.02
N SER A 341 8.33 -4.63 -10.88
CA SER A 341 8.88 -3.69 -11.87
C SER A 341 7.93 -3.42 -13.02
N SER A 342 7.01 -4.35 -13.34
CA SER A 342 6.03 -4.16 -14.40
C SER A 342 4.99 -3.12 -14.01
N ARG A 343 4.90 -2.02 -14.78
CA ARG A 343 4.04 -0.87 -14.49
C ARG A 343 2.96 -0.65 -15.55
N THR A 344 1.84 -0.09 -15.11
CA THR A 344 0.86 0.54 -15.99
C THR A 344 1.40 1.88 -16.48
N VAL A 345 0.75 2.49 -17.49
CA VAL A 345 1.10 3.84 -17.95
C VAL A 345 1.07 4.86 -16.81
N ALA A 346 0.14 4.69 -15.85
CA ALA A 346 0.03 5.57 -14.70
C ALA A 346 1.13 5.34 -13.65
N GLY A 347 1.87 4.22 -13.67
CA GLY A 347 2.94 3.92 -12.69
C GLY A 347 2.55 2.95 -11.57
N GLY A 348 1.28 2.49 -11.52
CA GLY A 348 0.89 1.39 -10.64
C GLY A 348 1.49 0.05 -11.11
N VAL A 349 1.63 -0.93 -10.21
CA VAL A 349 2.03 -2.29 -10.58
C VAL A 349 1.00 -2.87 -11.53
N SER A 350 1.41 -3.30 -12.73
CA SER A 350 0.53 -3.97 -13.69
C SER A 350 0.52 -5.48 -13.47
N THR A 351 1.69 -6.08 -13.30
CA THR A 351 1.90 -7.49 -12.98
C THR A 351 2.93 -7.62 -11.87
N ALA A 352 2.63 -8.45 -10.88
CA ALA A 352 3.56 -8.85 -9.84
C ALA A 352 3.91 -10.33 -10.04
N THR A 353 5.19 -10.65 -9.96
CA THR A 353 5.68 -12.03 -10.06
C THR A 353 6.43 -12.39 -8.78
N ALA A 354 6.14 -13.54 -8.20
CA ALA A 354 6.79 -14.04 -7.00
C ALA A 354 7.40 -15.42 -7.22
N TRP A 355 8.45 -15.73 -6.48
CA TRP A 355 9.13 -17.03 -6.47
C TRP A 355 9.20 -17.60 -5.06
N SER A 356 8.97 -18.90 -4.93
CA SER A 356 9.12 -19.68 -3.69
C SER A 356 10.56 -20.17 -3.51
N SER A 357 10.89 -20.63 -2.30
CA SER A 357 12.20 -21.25 -2.02
C SER A 357 12.46 -22.47 -2.90
N SER A 358 11.43 -23.23 -3.25
CA SER A 358 11.51 -24.37 -4.18
C SER A 358 11.77 -23.99 -5.64
N GLY A 359 11.74 -22.70 -5.98
CA GLY A 359 11.90 -22.20 -7.35
C GLY A 359 10.60 -22.16 -8.16
N ALA A 360 9.45 -22.53 -7.58
CA ALA A 360 8.15 -22.31 -8.21
C ALA A 360 7.86 -20.81 -8.31
N SER A 361 7.11 -20.39 -9.33
CA SER A 361 6.76 -18.99 -9.52
C SER A 361 5.29 -18.80 -9.84
N ALA A 362 4.75 -17.64 -9.49
CA ALA A 362 3.38 -17.25 -9.78
C ALA A 362 3.32 -15.77 -10.16
N SER A 363 2.48 -15.43 -11.13
CA SER A 363 2.21 -14.04 -11.52
C SER A 363 0.75 -13.68 -11.32
N ILE A 364 0.50 -12.50 -10.76
CA ILE A 364 -0.85 -11.96 -10.55
C ILE A 364 -0.91 -10.51 -11.04
N ARG A 365 -2.09 -10.06 -11.47
CA ARG A 365 -2.32 -8.64 -11.82
C ARG A 365 -2.16 -7.76 -10.60
N GLY A 366 -1.75 -6.50 -10.80
CA GLY A 366 -1.63 -5.51 -9.74
C GLY A 366 -2.89 -5.38 -8.89
N GLU A 367 -4.08 -5.32 -9.51
CA GLU A 367 -5.35 -5.27 -8.78
C GLU A 367 -5.61 -6.52 -7.94
N THR A 368 -5.18 -7.69 -8.41
CA THR A 368 -5.25 -8.94 -7.64
C THR A 368 -4.30 -8.90 -6.45
N LEU A 369 -3.06 -8.41 -6.64
CA LEU A 369 -2.11 -8.18 -5.55
C LEU A 369 -2.71 -7.22 -4.51
N ARG A 370 -3.23 -6.08 -4.97
CA ARG A 370 -3.87 -5.05 -4.13
C ARG A 370 -5.00 -5.66 -3.30
N SER A 371 -5.92 -6.38 -3.94
CA SER A 371 -7.06 -6.99 -3.27
C SER A 371 -6.63 -8.06 -2.26
N ARG A 372 -5.76 -9.00 -2.65
CA ARG A 372 -5.36 -10.12 -1.78
C ARG A 372 -4.52 -9.68 -0.59
N LEU A 373 -3.77 -8.59 -0.72
CA LEU A 373 -2.96 -8.01 0.35
C LEU A 373 -3.65 -6.81 1.03
N SER A 374 -4.92 -6.53 0.75
CA SER A 374 -5.65 -5.38 1.29
C SER A 374 -4.83 -4.09 1.22
N LEU A 375 -4.18 -3.86 0.08
CA LEU A 375 -3.42 -2.66 -0.18
C LEU A 375 -4.38 -1.54 -0.61
N PRO A 376 -4.09 -0.28 -0.27
CA PRO A 376 -4.97 0.82 -0.67
C PRO A 376 -4.98 1.07 -2.18
N SER A 377 -3.88 0.79 -2.87
CA SER A 377 -3.74 1.00 -4.31
C SER A 377 -2.72 0.03 -4.91
N THR A 378 -2.66 -0.02 -6.24
CA THR A 378 -1.59 -0.69 -7.00
C THR A 378 -0.30 0.13 -7.03
N TRP A 379 -0.30 1.31 -6.40
CA TRP A 379 0.87 2.17 -6.34
C TRP A 379 1.88 1.65 -5.30
N VAL A 380 2.45 0.48 -5.58
CA VAL A 380 3.44 -0.18 -4.73
C VAL A 380 4.79 -0.04 -5.41
N TRP A 381 5.68 0.75 -4.84
CA TRP A 381 6.98 1.03 -5.46
C TRP A 381 7.91 -0.17 -5.28
N ARG A 382 8.11 -0.61 -4.05
CA ARG A 382 9.06 -1.69 -3.73
C ARG A 382 8.61 -2.50 -2.52
N ALA A 383 8.82 -3.81 -2.58
CA ALA A 383 8.86 -4.63 -1.39
C ALA A 383 10.22 -4.39 -0.71
N VAL A 384 10.21 -4.14 0.59
CA VAL A 384 11.43 -4.12 1.40
C VAL A 384 11.39 -5.40 2.22
N GLU A 385 12.39 -6.25 2.05
CA GLU A 385 12.56 -7.40 2.90
C GLU A 385 13.14 -6.96 4.23
N THR A 386 12.51 -7.39 5.32
CA THR A 386 13.08 -7.32 6.66
C THR A 386 13.96 -8.54 6.85
N ALA A 387 15.25 -8.33 7.10
CA ALA A 387 16.19 -9.41 7.40
C ALA A 387 15.67 -10.29 8.56
N SER A 388 16.05 -11.57 8.58
CA SER A 388 15.78 -12.42 9.74
C SER A 388 16.73 -12.03 10.89
N ALA A 389 16.26 -12.15 12.13
CA ALA A 389 17.16 -12.05 13.28
C ALA A 389 18.12 -13.26 13.38
N ASP A 390 17.78 -14.39 12.74
CA ASP A 390 18.65 -15.56 12.62
C ASP A 390 19.57 -15.44 11.39
N ALA A 391 20.88 -15.46 11.62
CA ALA A 391 21.90 -15.24 10.59
C ALA A 391 21.95 -16.39 9.56
N ALA A 392 21.80 -17.64 10.00
CA ALA A 392 21.77 -18.80 9.10
C ALA A 392 20.56 -18.73 8.16
N THR A 393 19.37 -18.41 8.70
CA THR A 393 18.16 -18.19 7.89
C THR A 393 18.33 -17.01 6.93
N SER A 394 18.97 -15.91 7.35
CA SER A 394 19.24 -14.77 6.45
C SER A 394 20.13 -15.17 5.28
N ALA A 395 21.20 -15.93 5.53
CA ALA A 395 22.08 -16.46 4.50
C ALA A 395 21.34 -17.39 3.52
N VAL A 396 20.51 -18.30 4.05
CA VAL A 396 19.69 -19.22 3.25
C VAL A 396 18.65 -18.47 2.41
N ARG A 397 18.01 -17.43 2.93
CA ARG A 397 17.06 -16.60 2.16
C ARG A 397 17.74 -15.83 1.04
N ALA A 398 18.87 -15.21 1.31
CA ALA A 398 19.66 -14.53 0.28
C ALA A 398 20.12 -15.51 -0.80
N SER A 399 20.50 -16.72 -0.38
CA SER A 399 20.75 -17.83 -1.28
C SER A 399 19.52 -18.16 -2.12
N GLN A 400 18.34 -18.35 -1.54
CA GLN A 400 17.11 -18.69 -2.30
C GLN A 400 16.63 -17.57 -3.24
N ALA A 401 16.85 -16.31 -2.86
CA ALA A 401 16.51 -15.14 -3.68
C ALA A 401 17.50 -14.90 -4.84
N SER A 402 18.73 -15.41 -4.73
CA SER A 402 19.80 -15.21 -5.72
C SER A 402 19.48 -15.87 -7.06
N THR A 403 19.78 -15.16 -8.16
CA THR A 403 19.72 -15.72 -9.53
C THR A 403 20.91 -16.62 -9.87
N SER A 404 21.91 -16.73 -8.99
CA SER A 404 23.08 -17.58 -9.24
C SER A 404 22.70 -19.05 -9.26
N THR A 405 23.06 -19.73 -10.35
CA THR A 405 22.93 -21.18 -10.55
C THR A 405 24.16 -21.96 -10.08
N SER A 406 25.12 -21.29 -9.42
CA SER A 406 26.33 -21.94 -8.91
C SER A 406 26.00 -23.09 -7.95
N THR A 407 26.64 -24.23 -8.18
CA THR A 407 26.66 -25.39 -7.28
C THR A 407 27.87 -25.37 -6.32
N LEU A 408 28.74 -24.37 -6.46
CA LEU A 408 29.84 -24.09 -5.54
C LEU A 408 29.32 -23.16 -4.43
N ILE A 409 29.55 -23.54 -3.17
CA ILE A 409 29.04 -22.86 -1.97
C ILE A 409 30.19 -22.44 -1.07
N LEU A 410 30.07 -21.28 -0.43
CA LEU A 410 30.92 -20.87 0.69
C LEU A 410 30.22 -21.15 2.01
N LEU A 411 30.95 -21.70 2.97
CA LEU A 411 30.47 -21.92 4.32
C LEU A 411 31.36 -21.18 5.32
N ALA A 412 30.75 -20.31 6.13
CA ALA A 412 31.43 -19.49 7.12
C ALA A 412 30.87 -19.73 8.54
N PRO A 413 31.65 -19.47 9.60
CA PRO A 413 31.21 -19.61 10.98
C PRO A 413 30.21 -18.51 11.36
N ILE A 414 29.07 -18.91 11.90
CA ILE A 414 27.96 -18.01 12.29
C ILE A 414 28.36 -17.05 13.41
N ASP A 415 29.28 -17.47 14.28
CA ASP A 415 29.72 -16.73 15.46
C ASP A 415 30.90 -15.77 15.19
N SER A 416 31.40 -15.70 13.94
CA SER A 416 32.52 -14.81 13.57
C SER A 416 32.09 -13.82 12.46
N PRO A 417 31.51 -12.65 12.83
CA PRO A 417 31.13 -11.62 11.88
C PRO A 417 32.27 -11.15 10.96
N ALA A 418 33.51 -11.14 11.45
CA ALA A 418 34.68 -10.76 10.66
C ALA A 418 34.93 -11.74 9.51
N LEU A 419 34.86 -13.05 9.78
CA LEU A 419 34.97 -14.07 8.73
C LEU A 419 33.73 -14.14 7.84
N ILE A 420 32.54 -13.86 8.37
CA ILE A 420 31.33 -13.67 7.54
C ILE A 420 31.55 -12.52 6.55
N ALA A 421 32.17 -11.41 6.97
CA ALA A 421 32.48 -10.29 6.09
C ALA A 421 33.48 -10.66 4.98
N VAL A 422 34.52 -11.43 5.31
CA VAL A 422 35.48 -11.97 4.32
C VAL A 422 34.78 -12.93 3.34
N ALA A 423 33.96 -13.85 3.86
CA ALA A 423 33.24 -14.83 3.06
C ALA A 423 32.17 -14.16 2.18
N SER A 424 31.48 -13.14 2.67
CA SER A 424 30.50 -12.34 1.92
C SER A 424 31.16 -11.61 0.76
N ASN A 425 32.33 -11.01 1.01
CA ASN A 425 33.14 -10.41 -0.04
C ASN A 425 33.50 -11.44 -1.13
N LEU A 426 34.04 -12.59 -0.74
CA LEU A 426 34.37 -13.65 -1.68
C LEU A 426 33.14 -14.20 -2.45
N SER A 427 32.01 -14.33 -1.75
CA SER A 427 30.73 -14.81 -2.29
C SER A 427 30.26 -13.97 -3.47
N VAL A 428 30.23 -12.65 -3.30
CA VAL A 428 29.81 -11.70 -4.34
C VAL A 428 30.78 -11.73 -5.51
N GLN A 429 32.09 -11.76 -5.23
CA GLN A 429 33.11 -11.71 -6.28
C GLN A 429 33.18 -12.97 -7.13
N LYS A 430 32.82 -14.14 -6.58
CA LYS A 430 32.80 -15.42 -7.31
C LYS A 430 31.41 -15.83 -7.79
N GLY A 431 30.36 -15.17 -7.30
CA GLY A 431 28.96 -15.57 -7.54
C GLY A 431 28.55 -16.87 -6.81
N TRP A 432 29.28 -17.23 -5.75
CA TRP A 432 29.03 -18.45 -4.97
C TRP A 432 28.18 -18.12 -3.74
N PRO A 433 27.01 -18.75 -3.54
CA PRO A 433 26.19 -18.49 -2.36
C PRO A 433 26.96 -18.69 -1.05
N LEU A 434 26.79 -17.76 -0.11
CA LEU A 434 27.30 -17.86 1.26
C LEU A 434 26.23 -18.48 2.17
N LEU A 435 26.58 -19.56 2.84
CA LEU A 435 25.79 -20.16 3.92
C LEU A 435 26.60 -20.17 5.21
N LEU A 436 25.93 -20.42 6.34
CA LEU A 436 26.55 -20.38 7.66
C LEU A 436 26.44 -21.72 8.39
N THR A 437 27.44 -21.99 9.22
CA THR A 437 27.49 -23.14 10.14
C THR A 437 28.04 -22.69 11.50
N SER A 438 27.93 -23.52 12.53
CA SER A 438 28.63 -23.28 13.80
C SER A 438 29.64 -24.38 14.10
N SER A 439 30.43 -24.20 15.15
CA SER A 439 31.33 -25.23 15.68
C SER A 439 30.57 -26.44 16.24
N ALA A 440 29.29 -26.26 16.59
CA ALA A 440 28.43 -27.30 17.14
C ALA A 440 27.81 -28.21 16.06
N GLY A 441 27.83 -27.81 14.78
CA GLY A 441 27.23 -28.59 13.70
C GLY A 441 26.61 -27.73 12.60
N LEU A 442 26.12 -28.41 11.56
CA LEU A 442 25.45 -27.78 10.43
C LEU A 442 23.97 -27.47 10.76
N PRO A 443 23.53 -26.20 10.70
CA PRO A 443 22.12 -25.86 10.90
C PRO A 443 21.21 -26.57 9.89
N ALA A 444 20.03 -27.01 10.33
CA ALA A 444 19.07 -27.70 9.46
C ALA A 444 18.65 -26.88 8.24
N VAL A 445 18.53 -25.55 8.37
CA VAL A 445 18.24 -24.65 7.25
C VAL A 445 19.38 -24.61 6.22
N THR A 446 20.62 -24.69 6.70
CA THR A 446 21.81 -24.73 5.84
C THR A 446 21.93 -26.07 5.12
N SER A 447 21.73 -27.19 5.82
CA SER A 447 21.78 -28.52 5.21
C SER A 447 20.71 -28.70 4.14
N ALA A 448 19.48 -28.25 4.40
CA ALA A 448 18.40 -28.26 3.41
C ALA A 448 18.74 -27.43 2.17
N GLU A 449 19.38 -26.26 2.34
CA GLU A 449 19.76 -25.39 1.23
C GLU A 449 20.89 -25.96 0.38
N LEU A 450 21.87 -26.65 0.98
CA LEU A 450 22.92 -27.38 0.25
C LEU A 450 22.31 -28.45 -0.68
N VAL A 451 21.33 -29.22 -0.16
CA VAL A 451 20.60 -30.23 -0.94
C VAL A 451 19.79 -29.57 -2.05
N ARG A 452 19.02 -28.51 -1.74
CA ARG A 452 18.19 -27.80 -2.71
C ARG A 452 19.00 -27.25 -3.88
N ARG A 453 20.17 -26.68 -3.59
CA ARG A 453 21.10 -26.15 -4.61
C ARG A 453 21.85 -27.21 -5.37
N LYS A 454 21.74 -28.49 -4.97
CA LYS A 454 22.54 -29.59 -5.52
C LYS A 454 24.02 -29.23 -5.48
N ALA A 455 24.47 -28.76 -4.31
CA ALA A 455 25.85 -28.33 -4.16
C ALA A 455 26.79 -29.47 -4.53
N THR A 456 27.84 -29.15 -5.30
CA THR A 456 28.85 -30.12 -5.76
C THR A 456 30.20 -29.92 -5.06
N ARG A 457 30.41 -28.74 -4.48
CA ARG A 457 31.60 -28.43 -3.69
C ARG A 457 31.32 -27.33 -2.68
N VAL A 458 31.82 -27.51 -1.45
CA VAL A 458 31.80 -26.47 -0.41
C VAL A 458 33.22 -26.00 -0.11
N TYR A 459 33.41 -24.68 -0.12
CA TYR A 459 34.63 -24.04 0.35
C TYR A 459 34.42 -23.46 1.75
N ILE A 460 35.28 -23.84 2.70
CA ILE A 460 35.18 -23.41 4.09
C ILE A 460 36.04 -22.15 4.29
N VAL A 461 35.41 -21.09 4.80
CA VAL A 461 36.05 -19.85 5.29
C VAL A 461 35.92 -19.85 6.81
N GLY A 462 36.81 -20.54 7.50
CA GLY A 462 36.82 -20.66 8.96
C GLY A 462 38.00 -21.51 9.42
N THR A 463 38.55 -21.19 10.59
CA THR A 463 39.61 -22.00 11.22
C THR A 463 39.06 -23.34 11.73
N PRO A 464 39.92 -24.33 12.02
CA PRO A 464 39.49 -25.59 12.64
C PRO A 464 38.80 -25.43 14.00
N SER A 465 39.11 -24.37 14.77
CA SER A 465 38.42 -24.07 16.03
C SER A 465 36.99 -23.57 15.84
N GLU A 466 36.72 -22.86 14.74
CA GLU A 466 35.40 -22.30 14.46
C GLU A 466 34.51 -23.27 13.68
N ILE A 467 35.11 -24.05 12.78
CA ILE A 467 34.43 -25.09 12.01
C ILE A 467 35.29 -26.36 12.12
N PRO A 468 35.05 -27.23 13.11
CA PRO A 468 35.81 -28.47 13.29
C PRO A 468 35.65 -29.47 12.14
N ASP A 469 36.59 -30.43 12.03
CA ASP A 469 36.56 -31.45 10.98
C ASP A 469 35.34 -32.38 11.04
N ALA A 470 34.71 -32.49 12.23
CA ALA A 470 33.42 -33.16 12.38
C ALA A 470 32.32 -32.49 11.52
N VAL A 471 32.29 -31.15 11.47
CA VAL A 471 31.35 -30.39 10.64
C VAL A 471 31.70 -30.55 9.15
N LEU A 472 32.99 -30.60 8.80
CA LEU A 472 33.40 -30.87 7.41
C LEU A 472 32.94 -32.26 6.96
N THR A 473 33.02 -33.25 7.86
CA THR A 473 32.52 -34.60 7.61
C THR A 473 31.00 -34.57 7.36
N GLU A 474 30.24 -33.88 8.22
CA GLU A 474 28.79 -33.68 8.05
C GLU A 474 28.45 -33.06 6.68
N VAL A 475 29.15 -31.99 6.29
CA VAL A 475 28.97 -31.33 4.99
C VAL A 475 29.37 -32.25 3.81
N SER A 476 30.45 -33.02 3.98
CA SER A 476 30.95 -33.92 2.93
C SER A 476 29.98 -35.05 2.62
N ASN A 477 29.21 -35.51 3.61
CA ASN A 477 28.14 -36.49 3.41
C ASN A 477 27.00 -35.97 2.52
N ILE A 478 26.87 -34.64 2.37
CA ILE A 478 25.86 -34.00 1.52
C ILE A 478 26.42 -33.66 0.13
N VAL A 479 27.63 -33.11 0.06
CA VAL A 479 28.16 -32.41 -1.13
C VAL A 479 29.32 -33.15 -1.81
N GLY A 480 29.91 -34.14 -1.13
CA GLY A 480 31.03 -34.95 -1.63
C GLY A 480 32.40 -34.27 -1.53
N ILE A 481 32.55 -33.04 -2.02
CA ILE A 481 33.84 -32.32 -2.00
C ILE A 481 33.79 -31.11 -1.06
N VAL A 482 34.63 -31.12 -0.02
CA VAL A 482 34.81 -30.01 0.91
C VAL A 482 36.27 -29.58 0.90
N SER A 483 36.53 -28.28 0.83
CA SER A 483 37.90 -27.73 0.83
C SER A 483 37.97 -26.51 1.72
N ARG A 484 38.86 -26.51 2.72
CA ARG A 484 39.07 -25.34 3.58
C ARG A 484 40.16 -24.45 2.99
N TYR A 485 39.92 -23.14 2.99
CA TYR A 485 40.99 -22.18 2.70
C TYR A 485 42.02 -22.15 3.84
N SER A 486 43.29 -22.05 3.50
CA SER A 486 44.38 -22.06 4.49
C SER A 486 44.44 -20.75 5.28
N GLY A 487 44.80 -20.87 6.56
CA GLY A 487 45.07 -19.74 7.46
C GLY A 487 44.95 -20.19 8.91
N ALA A 488 45.96 -19.88 9.73
CA ALA A 488 45.96 -20.26 11.15
C ALA A 488 45.02 -19.40 12.01
N ASN A 489 44.62 -18.23 11.51
CA ASN A 489 43.72 -17.28 12.15
C ASN A 489 43.00 -16.42 11.10
N ASP A 490 42.03 -15.60 11.54
CA ASP A 490 41.19 -14.76 10.68
C ASP A 490 41.99 -13.82 9.78
N THR A 491 43.08 -13.28 10.31
CA THR A 491 43.98 -12.37 9.58
C THR A 491 44.65 -13.11 8.43
N GLU A 492 45.34 -14.23 8.70
CA GLU A 492 46.01 -15.01 7.67
C GLU A 492 45.02 -15.58 6.64
N MET A 493 43.84 -16.03 7.09
CA MET A 493 42.78 -16.49 6.20
C MET A 493 42.30 -15.38 5.26
N SER A 494 42.03 -14.18 5.78
CA SER A 494 41.61 -13.03 4.97
C SER A 494 42.69 -12.65 3.93
N VAL A 495 43.96 -12.68 4.32
CA VAL A 495 45.10 -12.41 3.41
C VAL A 495 45.19 -13.49 2.34
N ASN A 496 45.11 -14.77 2.70
CA ASN A 496 45.19 -15.87 1.73
C ASN A 496 44.03 -15.82 0.72
N ILE A 497 42.82 -15.47 1.18
CA ILE A 497 41.67 -15.26 0.29
C ILE A 497 41.92 -14.06 -0.63
N ALA A 498 42.37 -12.92 -0.09
CA ALA A 498 42.65 -11.72 -0.88
C ALA A 498 43.76 -11.95 -1.93
N ALA A 499 44.88 -12.54 -1.52
CA ALA A 499 46.07 -12.74 -2.35
C ALA A 499 45.89 -13.85 -3.38
N ASN A 500 45.38 -15.01 -2.96
CA ASN A 500 45.48 -16.24 -3.76
C ASN A 500 44.15 -16.65 -4.40
N VAL A 501 43.02 -16.22 -3.84
CA VAL A 501 41.68 -16.61 -4.33
C VAL A 501 41.06 -15.49 -5.17
N LEU A 502 41.09 -14.26 -4.65
CA LEU A 502 40.62 -13.08 -5.37
C LEU A 502 41.65 -12.55 -6.36
N ALA A 503 42.94 -12.53 -5.97
CA ALA A 503 44.09 -12.17 -6.80
C ALA A 503 43.82 -10.92 -7.65
N ARG A 504 43.46 -9.81 -6.99
CA ARG A 504 43.10 -8.56 -7.68
C ARG A 504 44.30 -7.96 -8.41
N PRO A 505 44.08 -7.24 -9.52
CA PRO A 505 45.15 -6.53 -10.21
C PRO A 505 45.92 -5.62 -9.25
N VAL A 506 47.24 -5.55 -9.44
CA VAL A 506 48.12 -4.62 -8.73
C VAL A 506 47.57 -3.19 -8.88
N GLY A 507 47.54 -2.42 -7.79
CA GLY A 507 46.97 -1.08 -7.78
C GLY A 507 45.49 -1.01 -7.37
N THR A 508 44.77 -2.14 -7.29
CA THR A 508 43.37 -2.14 -6.83
C THR A 508 43.28 -1.67 -5.37
N PRO A 509 42.39 -0.72 -5.03
CA PRO A 509 42.20 -0.31 -3.64
C PRO A 509 41.79 -1.47 -2.73
N VAL A 510 42.22 -1.42 -1.46
CA VAL A 510 41.98 -2.47 -0.45
C VAL A 510 41.23 -1.90 0.73
N MET A 511 40.29 -2.68 1.27
CA MET A 511 39.64 -2.43 2.56
C MET A 511 40.37 -3.18 3.67
N VAL A 512 40.64 -2.51 4.78
CA VAL A 512 41.23 -3.09 5.98
C VAL A 512 40.33 -2.84 7.17
N ALA A 513 40.09 -3.87 7.99
CA ALA A 513 39.33 -3.77 9.23
C ALA A 513 39.90 -4.69 10.31
N SER A 514 39.56 -4.45 11.57
CA SER A 514 40.01 -5.31 12.67
C SER A 514 39.12 -6.56 12.78
N ALA A 515 39.73 -7.73 12.95
CA ALA A 515 39.01 -8.96 13.30
C ALA A 515 38.30 -8.87 14.66
N SER A 516 38.77 -7.99 15.55
CA SER A 516 38.16 -7.77 16.88
C SER A 516 37.07 -6.70 16.88
N ASP A 517 36.76 -6.10 15.72
CA ASP A 517 35.70 -5.10 15.56
C ASP A 517 34.68 -5.57 14.52
N PRO A 518 33.68 -6.37 14.94
CA PRO A 518 32.67 -6.94 14.06
C PRO A 518 31.94 -5.94 13.17
N VAL A 519 31.66 -4.75 13.71
CA VAL A 519 30.91 -3.71 13.01
C VAL A 519 31.78 -3.12 11.89
N SER A 520 33.00 -2.70 12.22
CA SER A 520 33.93 -2.17 11.21
C SER A 520 34.28 -3.22 10.14
N ALA A 521 34.46 -4.49 10.53
CA ALA A 521 34.71 -5.58 9.59
C ALA A 521 33.53 -5.80 8.63
N THR A 522 32.31 -5.77 9.14
CA THR A 522 31.09 -5.92 8.32
C THR A 522 30.89 -4.76 7.36
N LEU A 523 31.09 -3.51 7.81
CA LEU A 523 31.02 -2.33 6.96
C LEU A 523 32.07 -2.39 5.85
N ALA A 524 33.31 -2.72 6.20
CA ALA A 524 34.41 -2.86 5.25
C ALA A 524 34.16 -4.00 4.25
N GLY A 525 33.65 -5.14 4.70
CA GLY A 525 33.33 -6.29 3.85
C GLY A 525 32.20 -6.01 2.86
N ALA A 526 31.12 -5.38 3.32
CA ALA A 526 30.01 -4.99 2.45
C ALA A 526 30.46 -3.98 1.37
N ALA A 527 31.26 -2.99 1.76
CA ALA A 527 31.81 -2.02 0.82
C ALA A 527 32.83 -2.64 -0.14
N ALA A 528 33.67 -3.56 0.33
CA ALA A 528 34.62 -4.29 -0.50
C ALA A 528 33.90 -5.15 -1.56
N ALA A 529 32.83 -5.84 -1.14
CA ALA A 529 31.98 -6.62 -2.04
C ALA A 529 31.32 -5.74 -3.11
N ALA A 530 30.73 -4.61 -2.70
CA ALA A 530 30.04 -3.67 -3.59
C ALA A 530 30.97 -2.99 -4.61
N SER A 531 32.25 -2.83 -4.27
CA SER A 531 33.25 -2.14 -5.11
C SER A 531 34.25 -3.07 -5.80
N GLY A 532 34.10 -4.39 -5.65
CA GLY A 532 35.03 -5.37 -6.21
C GLY A 532 36.44 -5.32 -5.61
N ARG A 533 36.59 -4.83 -4.37
CA ARG A 533 37.86 -4.69 -3.65
C ARG A 533 38.14 -5.89 -2.74
N ALA A 534 39.40 -6.12 -2.37
CA ALA A 534 39.72 -7.11 -1.35
C ALA A 534 39.45 -6.56 0.06
N LEU A 535 39.05 -7.44 0.99
CA LEU A 535 39.01 -7.16 2.43
C LEU A 535 40.15 -7.93 3.08
N VAL A 536 40.95 -7.23 3.88
CA VAL A 536 41.99 -7.81 4.72
C VAL A 536 41.71 -7.49 6.18
N LEU A 537 41.76 -8.50 7.04
CA LEU A 537 41.59 -8.34 8.48
C LEU A 537 42.95 -8.13 9.16
N VAL A 538 42.94 -7.37 10.25
CA VAL A 538 44.10 -7.19 11.14
C VAL A 538 43.76 -7.60 12.58
N PRO A 539 44.74 -8.06 13.38
CA PRO A 539 44.49 -8.52 14.74
C PRO A 539 44.40 -7.33 15.72
N GLY A 540 43.21 -6.74 15.88
CA GLY A 540 43.00 -5.70 16.90
C GLY A 540 43.84 -4.45 16.70
N ALA A 541 44.17 -3.78 17.82
CA ALA A 541 44.87 -2.50 17.84
C ALA A 541 46.38 -2.57 17.51
N ALA A 542 46.92 -3.73 17.09
CA ALA A 542 48.33 -3.90 16.78
C ALA A 542 48.52 -4.58 15.42
N VAL A 543 49.39 -4.01 14.58
CA VAL A 543 49.71 -4.56 13.25
C VAL A 543 51.20 -4.74 13.07
N ALA A 544 51.56 -6.01 12.94
CA ALA A 544 52.20 -6.47 11.72
C ALA A 544 52.17 -8.00 11.75
N SER A 545 51.07 -8.61 11.29
CA SER A 545 51.24 -9.95 10.76
C SER A 545 52.12 -9.83 9.52
N ALA A 546 53.18 -10.63 9.45
CA ALA A 546 54.07 -10.65 8.29
C ALA A 546 53.26 -10.88 6.98
N SER A 547 52.13 -11.59 7.07
CA SER A 547 51.20 -11.83 5.98
C SER A 547 50.54 -10.56 5.43
N VAL A 548 50.03 -9.65 6.28
CA VAL A 548 49.41 -8.39 5.81
C VAL A 548 50.44 -7.48 5.16
N THR A 549 51.63 -7.38 5.76
CA THR A 549 52.73 -6.57 5.23
C THR A 549 53.19 -7.09 3.87
N ALA A 550 53.39 -8.40 3.74
CA ALA A 550 53.76 -9.04 2.48
C ALA A 550 52.68 -8.85 1.40
N PHE A 551 51.40 -8.99 1.78
CA PHE A 551 50.29 -8.77 0.87
C PHE A 551 50.25 -7.34 0.33
N LEU A 552 50.34 -6.32 1.19
CA LEU A 552 50.28 -4.92 0.77
C LEU A 552 51.47 -4.54 -0.11
N ALA A 553 52.66 -5.06 0.19
CA ALA A 553 53.86 -4.87 -0.63
C ALA A 553 53.72 -5.49 -2.03
N ALA A 554 53.02 -6.63 -2.15
CA ALA A 554 52.77 -7.28 -3.43
C ALA A 554 51.60 -6.65 -4.21
N ALA A 555 50.52 -6.27 -3.52
CA ALA A 555 49.31 -5.73 -4.12
C ALA A 555 49.44 -4.27 -4.58
N LEU A 556 50.37 -3.51 -3.98
CA LEU A 556 50.63 -2.08 -4.23
C LEU A 556 49.33 -1.27 -4.40
N PRO A 557 48.42 -1.28 -3.41
CA PRO A 557 47.11 -0.65 -3.55
C PRO A 557 47.24 0.86 -3.76
N SER A 558 46.53 1.40 -4.75
CA SER A 558 46.45 2.86 -4.97
C SER A 558 45.87 3.61 -3.77
N GLN A 559 45.02 2.93 -3.00
CA GLN A 559 44.45 3.44 -1.75
C GLN A 559 44.17 2.27 -0.80
N THR A 560 44.54 2.41 0.46
CA THR A 560 44.18 1.48 1.54
C THR A 560 43.21 2.17 2.49
N TYR A 561 41.97 1.71 2.55
CA TYR A 561 40.95 2.26 3.44
C TYR A 561 40.91 1.46 4.74
N VAL A 562 41.31 2.08 5.85
CA VAL A 562 41.37 1.47 7.17
C VAL A 562 40.10 1.85 7.94
N VAL A 563 39.15 0.91 8.04
CA VAL A 563 37.83 1.13 8.62
C VAL A 563 37.85 0.83 10.12
N GLY A 564 37.46 1.81 10.93
CA GLY A 564 37.31 1.68 12.38
C GLY A 564 38.16 2.65 13.20
N PRO A 565 37.85 2.78 14.51
CA PRO A 565 38.51 3.71 15.41
C PRO A 565 39.95 3.29 15.74
N THR A 566 40.72 4.22 16.33
CA THR A 566 42.09 3.97 16.78
C THR A 566 42.18 2.90 17.86
N SER A 567 41.12 2.72 18.64
CA SER A 567 40.99 1.62 19.62
C SER A 567 40.87 0.24 18.96
N SER A 568 40.39 0.17 17.73
CA SER A 568 40.27 -1.07 16.95
C SER A 568 41.49 -1.31 16.07
N ILE A 569 42.10 -0.26 15.52
CA ILE A 569 43.30 -0.30 14.68
C ILE A 569 44.16 0.93 15.01
N ALA A 570 45.32 0.79 15.66
CA ALA A 570 46.15 1.93 16.05
C ALA A 570 46.73 2.72 14.87
N ASP A 571 47.16 3.97 15.09
CA ASP A 571 47.74 4.79 14.01
C ASP A 571 49.12 4.31 13.56
N THR A 572 49.83 3.53 14.38
CA THR A 572 51.08 2.86 14.00
C THR A 572 50.86 1.88 12.85
N VAL A 573 49.71 1.19 12.84
CA VAL A 573 49.24 0.31 11.77
C VAL A 573 49.05 1.08 10.47
N LEU A 574 48.30 2.17 10.56
CA LEU A 574 47.96 3.02 9.43
C LEU A 574 49.22 3.62 8.81
N SER A 575 50.15 4.07 9.66
CA SER A 575 51.43 4.65 9.25
C SER A 575 52.33 3.67 8.49
N ALA A 576 52.17 2.36 8.70
CA ALA A 576 52.86 1.33 7.94
C ALA A 576 52.27 1.11 6.54
N MET A 577 51.08 1.67 6.25
CA MET A 577 50.40 1.58 4.96
C MET A 577 50.64 2.88 4.18
N THR A 578 51.51 2.84 3.16
CA THR A 578 51.91 4.02 2.38
C THR A 578 50.76 4.79 1.74
N THR A 579 49.64 4.12 1.43
CA THR A 579 48.42 4.72 0.89
C THR A 579 47.25 4.62 1.88
N GLY A 580 47.52 4.55 3.18
CA GLY A 580 46.52 4.38 4.23
C GLY A 580 45.68 5.64 4.49
N VAL A 581 44.36 5.52 4.44
CA VAL A 581 43.41 6.53 4.93
C VAL A 581 42.45 5.87 5.90
N ARG A 582 42.35 6.44 7.10
CA ARG A 582 41.38 6.00 8.10
C ARG A 582 39.98 6.45 7.72
N VAL A 583 39.02 5.53 7.82
CA VAL A 583 37.60 5.79 7.62
C VAL A 583 36.90 5.58 8.97
N VAL A 584 36.61 6.68 9.65
CA VAL A 584 35.96 6.70 10.96
C VAL A 584 35.13 7.98 11.11
N GLY A 585 33.96 7.85 11.73
CA GLY A 585 33.12 8.98 12.14
C GLY A 585 33.18 9.22 13.65
N SER A 586 32.42 10.19 14.14
CA SER A 586 32.25 10.43 15.59
C SER A 586 31.55 9.27 16.32
N ASP A 587 30.82 8.45 15.57
CA ASP A 587 30.06 7.29 16.01
C ASP A 587 30.00 6.23 14.89
N VAL A 588 29.32 5.10 15.14
CA VAL A 588 29.16 4.04 14.14
C VAL A 588 28.32 4.50 12.93
N PRO A 589 27.18 5.19 13.07
CA PRO A 589 26.48 5.80 11.94
C PRO A 589 27.39 6.67 11.06
N GLY A 590 28.17 7.58 11.66
CA GLY A 590 29.13 8.41 10.95
C GLY A 590 30.22 7.60 10.25
N THR A 591 30.72 6.55 10.91
CA THR A 591 31.68 5.61 10.29
C THR A 591 31.09 4.93 9.06
N SER A 592 29.83 4.48 9.12
CA SER A 592 29.15 3.87 7.98
C SER A 592 29.00 4.86 6.80
N MET A 593 28.71 6.13 7.08
CA MET A 593 28.66 7.18 6.04
C MET A 593 30.03 7.44 5.43
N GLY A 594 31.10 7.43 6.23
CA GLY A 594 32.48 7.52 5.73
C GLY A 594 32.83 6.35 4.81
N VAL A 595 32.42 5.13 5.18
CA VAL A 595 32.60 3.92 4.34
C VAL A 595 31.83 4.04 3.03
N LEU A 596 30.58 4.51 3.05
CA LEU A 596 29.80 4.76 1.83
C LEU A 596 30.46 5.78 0.90
N ALA A 597 31.10 6.82 1.45
CA ALA A 597 31.81 7.82 0.66
C ALA A 597 33.02 7.23 -0.11
N THR A 598 33.62 6.13 0.38
CA THR A 598 34.72 5.45 -0.33
C THR A 598 34.28 4.77 -1.63
N LEU A 599 32.98 4.65 -1.88
CA LEU A 599 32.41 4.06 -3.09
C LEU A 599 32.33 5.07 -4.26
N GLY A 600 32.51 6.37 -4.00
CA GLY A 600 32.47 7.44 -5.00
C GLY A 600 31.25 8.37 -4.90
N GLN A 601 31.08 9.25 -5.89
CA GLN A 601 30.11 10.36 -5.89
C GLN A 601 28.65 9.97 -6.19
N ILE A 602 28.39 8.74 -6.62
CA ILE A 602 27.02 8.28 -6.93
C ILE A 602 26.64 7.19 -5.92
N PRO A 603 25.57 7.39 -5.12
CA PRO A 603 25.05 6.35 -4.26
C PRO A 603 24.76 5.08 -5.06
N PRO A 604 25.08 3.90 -4.52
CA PRO A 604 24.66 2.66 -5.12
C PRO A 604 23.14 2.66 -5.23
N GLY A 605 22.62 2.10 -6.33
CA GLY A 605 21.18 2.00 -6.54
C GLY A 605 20.44 1.21 -5.46
N HIS A 606 21.15 0.57 -4.52
CA HIS A 606 20.63 -0.18 -3.38
C HIS A 606 21.55 0.03 -2.15
N VAL A 607 20.96 0.22 -0.97
CA VAL A 607 21.68 0.21 0.33
C VAL A 607 20.94 -0.65 1.38
N ILE A 608 21.67 -1.18 2.35
CA ILE A 608 21.10 -1.83 3.54
C ILE A 608 20.98 -0.80 4.66
N LEU A 609 19.81 -0.68 5.28
CA LEU A 609 19.63 0.03 6.55
C LEU A 609 19.70 -0.98 7.69
N ALA A 610 20.58 -0.79 8.65
CA ALA A 610 20.69 -1.66 9.83
C ALA A 610 21.02 -0.85 11.09
N THR A 611 20.69 -1.34 12.27
CA THR A 611 21.29 -0.78 13.50
C THR A 611 22.70 -1.38 13.69
N GLU A 612 23.45 -0.90 14.69
CA GLU A 612 24.80 -1.39 14.97
C GLU A 612 24.84 -2.92 15.16
N THR A 613 23.85 -3.47 15.86
CA THR A 613 23.73 -4.92 16.11
C THR A 613 23.25 -5.71 14.90
N GLY A 614 22.62 -5.05 13.92
CA GLY A 614 22.00 -5.67 12.75
C GLY A 614 22.88 -5.70 11.51
N THR A 615 24.09 -5.14 11.57
CA THR A 615 24.98 -4.98 10.40
C THR A 615 25.27 -6.30 9.69
N THR A 616 25.63 -7.36 10.44
CA THR A 616 25.94 -8.68 9.89
C THR A 616 24.74 -9.32 9.21
N SER A 617 23.58 -9.33 9.89
CA SER A 617 22.33 -9.89 9.36
C SER A 617 21.85 -9.11 8.12
N GLY A 618 22.01 -7.80 8.12
CA GLY A 618 21.74 -6.96 6.95
C GLY A 618 22.62 -7.29 5.76
N MET A 619 23.93 -7.42 5.96
CA MET A 619 24.89 -7.81 4.92
C MET A 619 24.59 -9.21 4.36
N LEU A 620 24.21 -10.16 5.21
CA LEU A 620 23.81 -11.51 4.80
C LEU A 620 22.51 -11.50 3.98
N ALA A 621 21.56 -10.63 4.33
CA ALA A 621 20.28 -10.52 3.62
C ALA A 621 20.44 -9.94 2.20
N ALA A 622 21.45 -9.09 1.97
CA ALA A 622 21.73 -8.54 0.65
C ALA A 622 23.25 -8.46 0.37
N PRO A 623 23.91 -9.59 0.05
CA PRO A 623 25.34 -9.62 -0.23
C PRO A 623 25.70 -8.70 -1.39
N GLY A 624 26.77 -7.90 -1.22
CA GLY A 624 27.24 -6.97 -2.25
C GLY A 624 26.53 -5.61 -2.23
N VAL A 625 25.56 -5.44 -1.34
CA VAL A 625 24.94 -4.14 -1.06
C VAL A 625 25.67 -3.52 0.15
N PRO A 626 26.05 -2.23 0.10
CA PRO A 626 26.70 -1.60 1.24
C PRO A 626 25.72 -1.28 2.37
N VAL A 627 26.25 -1.09 3.58
CA VAL A 627 25.47 -0.94 4.80
C VAL A 627 25.54 0.50 5.31
N MET A 628 24.38 1.11 5.53
CA MET A 628 24.18 2.36 6.25
C MET A 628 23.66 2.04 7.65
N VAL A 629 24.42 2.44 8.67
CA VAL A 629 24.02 2.24 10.06
C VAL A 629 23.15 3.41 10.50
N VAL A 630 21.99 3.08 11.07
CA VAL A 630 20.98 4.04 11.52
C VAL A 630 20.68 3.83 13.00
N GLY A 631 20.45 4.93 13.71
CA GLY A 631 19.99 4.92 15.10
C GLY A 631 18.46 4.85 15.20
N THR A 632 17.91 5.44 16.26
CA THR A 632 16.45 5.61 16.43
C THR A 632 15.82 6.60 15.44
N SER A 633 16.65 7.38 14.74
CA SER A 633 16.24 8.34 13.71
C SER A 633 17.28 8.39 12.57
N LEU A 634 16.87 8.93 11.41
CA LEU A 634 17.73 9.12 10.25
C LEU A 634 18.47 10.46 10.37
N SER A 635 19.81 10.46 10.27
CA SER A 635 20.60 11.70 10.34
C SER A 635 20.43 12.55 9.08
N ALA A 636 20.67 13.86 9.15
CA ALA A 636 20.59 14.75 7.98
C ALA A 636 21.54 14.33 6.84
N ILE A 637 22.73 13.82 7.19
CA ILE A 637 23.72 13.31 6.24
C ILE A 637 23.19 12.04 5.55
N ALA A 638 22.62 11.10 6.31
CA ALA A 638 22.00 9.90 5.75
C ALA A 638 20.81 10.24 4.83
N THR A 639 19.94 11.15 5.25
CA THR A 639 18.82 11.66 4.44
C THR A 639 19.29 12.23 3.10
N THR A 640 20.28 13.12 3.14
CA THR A 640 20.83 13.77 1.93
C THR A 640 21.47 12.74 1.00
N TRP A 641 22.14 11.73 1.57
CA TRP A 641 22.77 10.68 0.78
C TRP A 641 21.75 9.77 0.08
N LEU A 642 20.64 9.43 0.75
CA LEU A 642 19.55 8.64 0.14
C LEU A 642 18.93 9.34 -1.06
N GLN A 643 18.77 10.67 -0.98
CA GLN A 643 18.26 11.50 -2.08
C GLN A 643 19.15 11.50 -3.34
N GLY A 644 20.41 11.06 -3.21
CA GLY A 644 21.40 11.12 -4.30
C GLY A 644 21.26 10.03 -5.38
N GLY A 645 20.23 9.17 -5.35
CA GLY A 645 20.01 8.13 -6.38
C GLY A 645 19.85 6.70 -5.84
N VAL A 646 19.57 6.54 -4.54
CA VAL A 646 19.23 5.25 -3.95
C VAL A 646 17.83 4.86 -4.39
N ASN A 647 17.74 3.71 -5.05
CA ASN A 647 16.48 3.26 -5.62
C ASN A 647 15.85 2.16 -4.76
N SER A 648 16.62 1.24 -4.14
CA SER A 648 16.13 0.18 -3.23
C SER A 648 16.78 0.18 -1.85
N LEU A 649 16.05 -0.38 -0.88
CA LEU A 649 16.49 -0.58 0.50
C LEU A 649 16.29 -2.04 0.91
N THR A 650 17.29 -2.61 1.58
CA THR A 650 17.11 -3.79 2.45
C THR A 650 17.11 -3.30 3.89
N VAL A 651 16.24 -3.82 4.75
CA VAL A 651 16.10 -3.31 6.13
C VAL A 651 16.39 -4.42 7.12
N GLY A 652 17.31 -4.15 8.05
CA GLY A 652 17.61 -5.02 9.19
C GLY A 652 16.38 -5.25 10.07
N ALA A 653 16.29 -6.44 10.68
CA ALA A 653 15.16 -6.84 11.52
C ALA A 653 14.89 -5.87 12.69
N ASP A 654 15.93 -5.15 13.11
CA ASP A 654 16.02 -4.27 14.26
C ASP A 654 15.76 -2.79 13.95
N VAL A 655 15.59 -2.43 12.67
CA VAL A 655 15.33 -1.05 12.28
C VAL A 655 13.85 -0.69 12.48
N SER A 656 13.60 0.40 13.19
CA SER A 656 12.24 0.84 13.49
C SER A 656 11.47 1.26 12.23
N LEU A 657 10.15 1.04 12.23
CA LEU A 657 9.27 1.46 11.14
C LEU A 657 9.32 2.97 10.87
N ALA A 658 9.59 3.78 11.89
CA ALA A 658 9.74 5.22 11.76
C ALA A 658 10.97 5.58 10.90
N VAL A 659 12.11 4.92 11.14
CA VAL A 659 13.33 5.13 10.35
C VAL A 659 13.15 4.65 8.91
N VAL A 660 12.51 3.48 8.70
CA VAL A 660 12.17 2.99 7.36
C VAL A 660 11.28 3.98 6.61
N THR A 661 10.31 4.59 7.31
CA THR A 661 9.43 5.59 6.71
C THR A 661 10.19 6.86 6.32
N ALA A 662 11.09 7.32 7.18
CA ALA A 662 11.94 8.49 6.90
C ALA A 662 12.86 8.24 5.71
N ALA A 663 13.52 7.08 5.66
CA ALA A 663 14.43 6.71 4.58
C ALA A 663 13.74 6.48 3.23
N ARG A 664 12.43 6.20 3.20
CA ARG A 664 11.63 6.12 1.96
C ARG A 664 11.12 7.48 1.48
N ARG A 665 11.04 8.46 2.38
CA ARG A 665 10.62 9.83 2.05
C ARG A 665 11.80 10.64 1.50
N ALA A 666 12.98 10.40 2.06
CA ALA A 666 14.25 10.77 1.45
C ALA A 666 14.41 10.03 0.12
#